data_AF-A0A954XAU2-F1
#
_entry.id   AF-A0A954XAU2-F1
#
_cell.length_a   1.000
_cell.length_b   1.000
_cell.length_c   1.000
_cell.angle_alpha   90.00
_cell.angle_beta   90.00
_cell.angle_gamma   90.00
#
_symmetry.space_group_name_H-M   'P 1'
#
loop_
_entity.id
_entity.type
_entity.pdbx_description
1 polymer ?
#
loop_
_entity_poly.entity_id
_entity_poly.type
_entity_poly.pdbx_seq_one_letter_code
_entity_poly.pdbx_strand_id
1 'polypeptide(L)'
;GDVRANDNPALASLHTLLVREHNRRADELALADSNLTGEQLYQLSRRWVSAILQQITYNEFLPLLLGESALPAYSGYDETVDPAISALFSGAAFRFGHSLASSEMVLLDENNDPLAESPLSLRDAFFNPEPLKDHGIEPLLRGLTTQVVEELDAQVIDDLRNFLFGPPGAGGLDLTSLNIQRGRDLGLPSYNDTRRELGLDAAQDFSDLTNDASVQARLASVYSDVEQVDLWVGGLAEDHATGAVVGETFASIIADQFTRLRDGDRFWFENQQFNAADLAAIRATTMSALIQRNTSITTLPASVFTTQTAPAGFGTGGAANASDPTENRTIDGHGNNVAMPGVGQVGTNLRTDFTPAYADGISQPAGPNRPNAREISNAVFAQTSPTTNADGITHLFMIWGQLLTHDTNLTPGGTDNTLRIHGESAPTSDAYPFVAEKLPLMLEHEVYVGFNNVLDRPIYLPKLDVAGGTDINPSQETMVDQQIAPGEMVSIQVAAGTLEDRDGTMFDGTLSITEVPPELTPAALPTNLIPDLVVTIQPANMVFSQPTPVTFPNRSGWAPGEPMDLWSINPETGEFEDVGDMRVSSDGLRIETISGGINNTSWGFPARPPIAIRDSMLETATPEESCPTTDCNHNSAAQTKRPGSGQANAPGTSVVELHSGAVIEMHELVSYYSLGQQRGLTLFYDSQRADPRPIIHFGADNVLADPDQRLVARLQFERGGTTTEVPGFAGGMGLPGGEHFWAIPDGGGNLQAALQGDLRGQPSGVYRYTLSTGILRLDDGQFSGAMSESSGQVVHVNAIDSPFGSGWQLAGVQQLVENPDGSLLFSDGDGANYVFGARPTAGEPYVSPPGDYSTLVKNTDGAFTRTMTDQTLYQFDVAGRL
;
A
#
# COMPACT_ATOMS: atom_id res chain seq x y z
N GLY A 1 -7.69 -1.97 -15.54
CA GLY A 1 -6.54 -2.45 -16.31
C GLY A 1 -5.29 -2.05 -15.57
N ASP A 2 -5.02 -0.75 -15.51
CA ASP A 2 -3.96 -0.14 -14.70
C ASP A 2 -4.55 0.65 -13.51
N VAL A 3 -3.88 0.66 -12.36
CA VAL A 3 -4.36 1.32 -11.12
C VAL A 3 -4.21 2.84 -11.15
N ARG A 4 -3.38 3.38 -12.04
CA ARG A 4 -3.12 4.82 -12.20
C ARG A 4 -3.96 5.45 -13.30
N ALA A 5 -4.98 4.76 -13.81
CA ALA A 5 -5.85 5.27 -14.87
C ALA A 5 -6.54 6.61 -14.49
N ASN A 6 -6.70 6.89 -13.19
CA ASN A 6 -7.30 8.13 -12.66
C ASN A 6 -6.25 9.17 -12.27
N ASP A 7 -4.98 9.02 -12.62
CA ASP A 7 -3.93 9.99 -12.28
C ASP A 7 -4.32 11.42 -12.69
N ASN A 8 -4.85 11.58 -13.90
CA ASN A 8 -5.47 12.81 -14.38
C ASN A 8 -6.61 12.49 -15.37
N PRO A 9 -7.57 13.42 -15.57
CA PRO A 9 -8.73 13.23 -16.43
C PRO A 9 -8.40 13.00 -17.92
N ALA A 10 -7.25 13.50 -18.40
CA ALA A 10 -6.81 13.27 -19.77
C ALA A 10 -6.41 11.80 -19.99
N LEU A 11 -5.68 11.20 -19.06
CA LEU A 11 -5.33 9.78 -19.09
C LEU A 11 -6.58 8.89 -18.98
N ALA A 12 -7.50 9.22 -18.06
CA ALA A 12 -8.78 8.52 -17.93
C ALA A 12 -9.60 8.56 -19.23
N SER A 13 -9.52 9.65 -19.98
CA SER A 13 -10.17 9.79 -21.29
C SER A 13 -9.61 8.82 -22.34
N LEU A 14 -8.29 8.59 -22.37
CA LEU A 14 -7.69 7.57 -23.24
C LEU A 14 -8.10 6.15 -22.84
N HIS A 15 -8.10 5.82 -21.56
CA HIS A 15 -8.59 4.51 -21.09
C HIS A 15 -10.06 4.28 -21.48
N THR A 16 -10.91 5.30 -21.34
CA THR A 16 -12.32 5.25 -21.76
C THR A 16 -12.44 5.00 -23.26
N LEU A 17 -11.61 5.67 -24.07
CA LEU A 17 -11.59 5.51 -25.52
C LEU A 17 -11.28 4.06 -25.94
N LEU A 18 -10.29 3.43 -25.30
CA LEU A 18 -9.88 2.06 -25.60
C LEU A 18 -10.93 1.03 -25.19
N VAL A 19 -11.63 1.26 -24.06
CA VAL A 19 -12.76 0.41 -23.63
C VAL A 19 -13.92 0.53 -24.63
N ARG A 20 -14.20 1.73 -25.15
CA ARG A 20 -15.21 1.93 -26.20
C ARG A 20 -14.83 1.16 -27.48
N GLU A 21 -13.57 1.22 -27.92
CA GLU A 21 -13.10 0.49 -29.11
C GLU A 21 -13.21 -1.03 -28.94
N HIS A 22 -12.87 -1.55 -27.76
CA HIS A 22 -13.05 -2.96 -27.44
C HIS A 22 -14.51 -3.39 -27.62
N ASN A 23 -15.44 -2.67 -27.00
CA ASN A 23 -16.87 -3.02 -27.04
C ASN A 23 -17.44 -2.85 -28.45
N ARG A 24 -17.05 -1.80 -29.16
CA ARG A 24 -17.42 -1.58 -30.57
C ARG A 24 -17.01 -2.78 -31.43
N ARG A 25 -15.78 -3.29 -31.26
CA ARG A 25 -15.29 -4.46 -32.00
C ARG A 25 -16.04 -5.74 -31.60
N ALA A 26 -16.33 -5.92 -30.31
CA ALA A 26 -17.10 -7.06 -29.84
C ALA A 26 -18.51 -7.09 -30.45
N ASP A 27 -19.18 -5.94 -30.52
CA ASP A 27 -20.49 -5.80 -31.15
C ASP A 27 -20.44 -6.11 -32.66
N GLU A 28 -19.42 -5.63 -33.38
CA GLU A 28 -19.23 -5.96 -34.80
C GLU A 28 -19.03 -7.45 -35.04
N LEU A 29 -18.23 -8.11 -34.20
CA LEU A 29 -17.97 -9.55 -34.28
C LEU A 29 -19.23 -10.36 -33.96
N ALA A 30 -19.98 -9.97 -32.94
CA ALA A 30 -21.24 -10.62 -32.56
C ALA A 30 -22.32 -10.49 -33.64
N LEU A 31 -22.36 -9.34 -34.34
CA LEU A 31 -23.24 -9.12 -35.48
C LEU A 31 -22.82 -9.92 -36.72
N ALA A 32 -21.51 -10.12 -36.92
CA ALA A 32 -20.97 -10.88 -38.05
C ALA A 32 -21.11 -12.40 -37.87
N ASP A 33 -20.94 -12.91 -36.64
CA ASP A 33 -21.09 -14.33 -36.31
C ASP A 33 -21.72 -14.53 -34.93
N SER A 34 -23.01 -14.90 -34.92
CA SER A 34 -23.78 -15.14 -33.71
C SER A 34 -23.41 -16.44 -32.97
N ASN A 35 -22.49 -17.26 -33.50
CA ASN A 35 -22.04 -18.49 -32.85
C ASN A 35 -20.84 -18.28 -31.91
N LEU A 36 -20.22 -17.10 -31.94
CA LEU A 36 -19.10 -16.79 -31.06
C LEU A 36 -19.55 -16.73 -29.59
N THR A 37 -18.79 -17.36 -28.71
CA THR A 37 -19.01 -17.28 -27.27
C THR A 37 -18.54 -15.93 -26.72
N GLY A 38 -19.00 -15.56 -25.52
CA GLY A 38 -18.53 -14.33 -24.85
C GLY A 38 -17.00 -14.27 -24.69
N GLU A 39 -16.37 -15.40 -24.38
CA GLU A 39 -14.91 -15.51 -24.29
C GLU A 39 -14.23 -15.28 -25.66
N GLN A 40 -14.78 -15.85 -26.74
CA GLN A 40 -14.23 -15.63 -28.08
C GLN A 40 -14.36 -14.17 -28.51
N LEU A 41 -15.51 -13.54 -28.25
CA LEU A 41 -15.72 -12.12 -28.53
C LEU A 41 -14.73 -11.24 -27.76
N TYR A 42 -14.52 -11.53 -26.47
CA TYR A 42 -13.56 -10.83 -25.63
C TYR A 42 -12.13 -10.96 -26.18
N GLN A 43 -11.64 -12.18 -26.43
CA GLN A 43 -10.25 -12.38 -26.86
C GLN A 43 -9.96 -11.80 -28.24
N LEU A 44 -10.90 -11.93 -29.19
CA LEU A 44 -10.76 -11.34 -30.53
C LEU A 44 -10.74 -9.80 -30.47
N SER A 45 -11.58 -9.21 -29.62
CA SER A 45 -11.65 -7.75 -29.43
C SER A 45 -10.44 -7.21 -28.69
N ARG A 46 -9.97 -7.92 -27.66
CA ARG A 46 -8.72 -7.63 -26.93
C ARG A 46 -7.53 -7.65 -27.88
N ARG A 47 -7.39 -8.69 -28.70
CA ARG A 47 -6.31 -8.80 -29.69
C ARG A 47 -6.32 -7.62 -30.68
N TRP A 48 -7.50 -7.23 -31.14
CA TRP A 48 -7.68 -6.06 -32.02
C TRP A 48 -7.22 -4.75 -31.36
N VAL A 49 -7.64 -4.47 -30.13
CA VAL A 49 -7.23 -3.25 -29.41
C VAL A 49 -5.73 -3.24 -29.14
N SER A 50 -5.12 -4.37 -28.75
CA SER A 50 -3.67 -4.48 -28.59
C SER A 50 -2.93 -4.17 -29.90
N ALA A 51 -3.44 -4.64 -31.03
CA ALA A 51 -2.85 -4.35 -32.34
C ALA A 51 -2.97 -2.88 -32.74
N ILE A 52 -4.08 -2.21 -32.41
CA ILE A 52 -4.23 -0.76 -32.63
C ILE A 52 -3.24 0.03 -31.76
N LEU A 53 -3.07 -0.34 -30.49
CA LEU A 53 -2.08 0.29 -29.60
C LEU A 53 -0.67 0.16 -30.16
N GLN A 54 -0.28 -1.03 -30.62
CA GLN A 54 1.01 -1.28 -31.26
C GLN A 54 1.15 -0.46 -32.56
N GLN A 55 0.13 -0.44 -33.42
CA GLN A 55 0.15 0.32 -34.67
C GLN A 55 0.38 1.81 -34.42
N ILE A 56 -0.41 2.44 -33.57
CA ILE A 56 -0.32 3.89 -33.27
C ILE A 56 1.03 4.20 -32.63
N THR A 57 1.48 3.37 -31.69
CA THR A 57 2.75 3.59 -30.99
C THR A 57 3.93 3.55 -31.95
N TYR A 58 4.03 2.52 -32.79
CA TYR A 58 5.21 2.33 -33.66
C TYR A 58 5.14 3.13 -34.96
N ASN A 59 3.97 3.58 -35.41
CA ASN A 59 3.83 4.26 -36.70
C ASN A 59 3.37 5.73 -36.62
N GLU A 60 2.97 6.22 -35.46
CA GLU A 60 2.66 7.65 -35.26
C GLU A 60 3.47 8.26 -34.11
N PHE A 61 3.54 7.60 -32.94
CA PHE A 61 4.20 8.16 -31.76
C PHE A 61 5.74 8.07 -31.82
N LEU A 62 6.31 6.87 -32.00
CA LEU A 62 7.76 6.67 -31.99
C LEU A 62 8.51 7.37 -33.14
N PRO A 63 7.99 7.45 -34.38
CA PRO A 63 8.64 8.23 -35.43
C PRO A 63 8.74 9.73 -35.10
N LEU A 64 7.76 10.26 -34.36
CA LEU A 64 7.79 11.65 -33.89
C LEU A 64 8.76 11.81 -32.71
N LEU A 65 8.80 10.81 -31.81
CA LEU A 65 9.70 10.83 -30.66
C LEU A 65 11.18 10.73 -31.06
N LEU A 66 11.50 9.81 -31.97
CA LEU A 66 12.88 9.34 -32.24
C LEU A 66 13.38 9.70 -33.65
N GLY A 67 12.50 10.17 -34.54
CA GLY A 67 12.78 10.37 -35.97
C GLY A 67 12.57 9.12 -36.82
N GLU A 68 12.37 9.32 -38.14
CA GLU A 68 11.92 8.30 -39.12
C GLU A 68 12.83 7.08 -39.30
N SER A 69 14.09 7.15 -38.85
CA SER A 69 15.09 6.10 -39.07
C SER A 69 15.59 5.45 -37.78
N ALA A 70 14.98 5.76 -36.64
CA ALA A 70 15.43 5.27 -35.33
C ALA A 70 15.26 3.77 -35.14
N LEU A 71 14.19 3.18 -35.70
CA LEU A 71 13.93 1.74 -35.62
C LEU A 71 14.06 1.10 -37.01
N PRO A 72 14.70 -0.08 -37.13
CA PRO A 72 14.68 -0.84 -38.37
C PRO A 72 13.27 -1.36 -38.66
N ALA A 73 12.96 -1.62 -39.94
CA ALA A 73 11.72 -2.30 -40.30
C ALA A 73 11.63 -3.68 -39.64
N TYR A 74 10.42 -4.10 -39.25
CA TYR A 74 10.20 -5.37 -38.58
C TYR A 74 10.64 -6.57 -39.43
N SER A 75 11.46 -7.45 -38.87
CA SER A 75 12.03 -8.62 -39.55
C SER A 75 11.41 -9.96 -39.14
N GLY A 76 10.41 -9.95 -38.26
CA GLY A 76 9.81 -11.15 -37.69
C GLY A 76 10.17 -11.35 -36.22
N TYR A 77 9.40 -12.21 -35.56
CA TYR A 77 9.59 -12.57 -34.15
C TYR A 77 10.89 -13.35 -33.96
N ASP A 78 11.68 -12.96 -32.95
CA ASP A 78 12.92 -13.59 -32.53
C ASP A 78 12.80 -14.03 -31.07
N GLU A 79 12.71 -15.35 -30.86
CA GLU A 79 12.60 -15.94 -29.52
C GLU A 79 13.84 -15.71 -28.65
N THR A 80 14.98 -15.31 -29.23
CA THR A 80 16.20 -15.03 -28.47
C THR A 80 16.24 -13.61 -27.89
N VAL A 81 15.31 -12.74 -28.30
CA VAL A 81 15.21 -11.36 -27.80
C VAL A 81 14.47 -11.31 -26.47
N ASP A 82 15.09 -10.71 -25.46
CA ASP A 82 14.51 -10.47 -24.15
C ASP A 82 13.69 -9.15 -24.13
N PRO A 83 12.35 -9.22 -24.03
CA PRO A 83 11.46 -8.05 -24.08
C PRO A 83 11.30 -7.33 -22.72
N ALA A 84 11.97 -7.75 -21.64
CA ALA A 84 11.81 -7.13 -20.33
C ALA A 84 12.17 -5.63 -20.35
N ILE A 85 11.50 -4.86 -19.50
CA ILE A 85 11.72 -3.42 -19.43
C ILE A 85 13.05 -3.13 -18.72
N SER A 86 13.94 -2.38 -19.36
CA SER A 86 15.23 -1.98 -18.77
C SER A 86 15.03 -0.90 -17.70
N ALA A 87 15.85 -0.95 -16.65
CA ALA A 87 15.88 0.08 -15.62
C ALA A 87 16.37 1.44 -16.16
N LEU A 88 17.19 1.49 -17.22
CA LEU A 88 17.54 2.76 -17.88
C LEU A 88 16.32 3.41 -18.53
N PHE A 89 15.49 2.60 -19.19
CA PHE A 89 14.26 3.05 -19.83
C PHE A 89 13.24 3.54 -18.80
N SER A 90 12.94 2.72 -17.80
CA SER A 90 11.91 2.98 -16.78
C SER A 90 12.31 4.06 -15.76
N GLY A 91 13.56 4.03 -15.33
CA GLY A 91 14.11 4.90 -14.28
C GLY A 91 14.54 6.27 -14.78
N ALA A 92 14.83 6.41 -16.09
CA ALA A 92 15.28 7.66 -16.68
C ALA A 92 14.61 7.98 -18.02
N ALA A 93 14.96 7.28 -19.11
CA ALA A 93 14.71 7.78 -20.46
C ALA A 93 13.22 8.03 -20.77
N PHE A 94 12.32 7.12 -20.38
CA PHE A 94 10.88 7.25 -20.68
C PHE A 94 10.13 8.15 -19.67
N ARG A 95 10.84 8.80 -18.76
CA ARG A 95 10.31 9.85 -17.87
C ARG A 95 10.43 11.25 -18.48
N PHE A 96 10.76 11.35 -19.75
CA PHE A 96 10.87 12.62 -20.47
C PHE A 96 9.56 13.42 -20.44
N GLY A 97 8.41 12.74 -20.43
CA GLY A 97 7.09 13.37 -20.47
C GLY A 97 6.80 14.35 -19.33
N HIS A 98 7.55 14.30 -18.22
CA HIS A 98 7.41 15.26 -17.13
C HIS A 98 7.85 16.69 -17.51
N SER A 99 8.75 16.84 -18.48
CA SER A 99 9.16 18.16 -18.99
C SER A 99 8.13 18.73 -19.99
N LEU A 100 7.41 17.85 -20.70
CA LEU A 100 6.30 18.24 -21.59
C LEU A 100 5.00 18.65 -20.86
N ALA A 101 4.93 18.56 -19.54
CA ALA A 101 3.68 18.82 -18.83
C ALA A 101 3.35 20.32 -18.84
N SER A 102 2.09 20.67 -19.13
CA SER A 102 1.58 22.04 -19.01
C SER A 102 0.81 22.23 -17.70
N SER A 103 0.89 23.42 -17.10
CA SER A 103 0.16 23.76 -15.87
C SER A 103 -1.36 23.79 -16.04
N GLU A 104 -1.85 23.79 -17.28
CA GLU A 104 -3.24 23.97 -17.64
C GLU A 104 -3.65 22.95 -18.72
N MET A 105 -4.88 22.44 -18.62
CA MET A 105 -5.54 21.61 -19.63
C MET A 105 -6.74 22.35 -20.20
N VAL A 106 -6.77 22.55 -21.52
CA VAL A 106 -7.89 23.20 -22.20
C VAL A 106 -9.04 22.21 -22.41
N LEU A 107 -10.28 22.65 -22.17
CA LEU A 107 -11.50 21.90 -22.50
C LEU A 107 -12.31 22.69 -23.54
N LEU A 108 -12.62 22.05 -24.67
CA LEU A 108 -13.28 22.71 -25.81
C LEU A 108 -14.65 22.10 -26.15
N ASP A 109 -15.65 22.94 -26.38
CA ASP A 109 -16.97 22.51 -26.85
C ASP A 109 -16.96 22.03 -28.33
N GLU A 110 -18.13 21.70 -28.90
CA GLU A 110 -18.24 21.28 -30.30
C GLU A 110 -17.88 22.35 -31.34
N ASN A 111 -17.84 23.62 -30.96
CA ASN A 111 -17.46 24.75 -31.82
C ASN A 111 -15.97 25.12 -31.67
N ASN A 112 -15.23 24.39 -30.83
CA ASN A 112 -13.88 24.70 -30.38
C ASN A 112 -13.78 25.98 -29.53
N ASP A 113 -14.87 26.38 -28.87
CA ASP A 113 -14.86 27.44 -27.87
C ASP A 113 -14.54 26.83 -26.48
N PRO A 114 -13.75 27.51 -25.63
CA PRO A 114 -13.45 27.03 -24.28
C PRO A 114 -14.71 26.90 -23.42
N LEU A 115 -14.81 25.82 -22.64
CA LEU A 115 -15.84 25.67 -21.61
C LEU A 115 -15.66 26.67 -20.47
N ALA A 116 -16.69 26.89 -19.66
CA ALA A 116 -16.66 27.85 -18.56
C ALA A 116 -15.61 27.50 -17.49
N GLU A 117 -15.37 26.20 -17.30
CA GLU A 117 -14.36 25.64 -16.39
C GLU A 117 -12.98 25.46 -17.04
N SER A 118 -12.79 25.90 -18.29
CA SER A 118 -11.50 25.86 -18.99
C SER A 118 -10.70 27.17 -18.78
N PRO A 119 -9.36 27.10 -18.62
CA PRO A 119 -8.55 25.90 -18.49
C PRO A 119 -8.65 25.25 -17.10
N LEU A 120 -8.54 23.93 -17.07
CA LEU A 120 -8.41 23.16 -15.84
C LEU A 120 -6.93 23.18 -15.40
N SER A 121 -6.67 23.70 -14.20
CA SER A 121 -5.36 23.62 -13.56
C SER A 121 -4.92 22.17 -13.39
N LEU A 122 -3.69 21.82 -13.78
CA LEU A 122 -3.14 20.47 -13.62
C LEU A 122 -3.19 20.02 -12.16
N ARG A 123 -2.95 20.96 -11.23
CA ARG A 123 -2.97 20.72 -9.78
C ARG A 123 -4.32 20.24 -9.28
N ASP A 124 -5.40 20.79 -9.83
CA ASP A 124 -6.78 20.47 -9.45
C ASP A 124 -7.32 19.28 -10.25
N ALA A 125 -6.57 18.82 -11.25
CA ALA A 125 -6.94 17.70 -12.10
C ALA A 125 -6.45 16.35 -11.56
N PHE A 126 -5.44 16.33 -10.70
CA PHE A 126 -4.91 15.08 -10.14
C PHE A 126 -5.98 14.31 -9.37
N PHE A 127 -6.18 13.03 -9.72
CA PHE A 127 -7.17 12.15 -9.09
C PHE A 127 -8.61 12.67 -9.07
N ASN A 128 -8.93 13.61 -9.98
CA ASN A 128 -10.23 14.27 -10.04
C ASN A 128 -11.05 13.77 -11.24
N PRO A 129 -12.08 12.93 -11.01
CA PRO A 129 -12.93 12.43 -12.09
C PRO A 129 -14.07 13.39 -12.48
N GLU A 130 -14.29 14.49 -11.76
CA GLU A 130 -15.44 15.38 -11.97
C GLU A 130 -15.53 15.94 -13.40
N PRO A 131 -14.43 16.40 -14.05
CA PRO A 131 -14.51 16.89 -15.43
C PRO A 131 -15.09 15.87 -16.43
N LEU A 132 -14.82 14.56 -16.22
CA LEU A 132 -15.38 13.50 -17.08
C LEU A 132 -16.86 13.24 -16.78
N LYS A 133 -17.27 13.35 -15.51
CA LYS A 133 -18.68 13.17 -15.13
C LYS A 133 -19.56 14.28 -15.70
N ASP A 134 -19.05 15.52 -15.66
CA ASP A 134 -19.80 16.70 -16.06
C ASP A 134 -19.88 16.85 -17.58
N HIS A 135 -18.80 16.54 -18.31
CA HIS A 135 -18.68 16.89 -19.73
C HIS A 135 -18.37 15.70 -20.66
N GLY A 136 -18.13 14.51 -20.12
CA GLY A 136 -17.63 13.37 -20.91
C GLY A 136 -16.15 13.53 -21.29
N ILE A 137 -15.72 12.78 -22.30
CA ILE A 137 -14.30 12.75 -22.73
C ILE A 137 -14.04 13.68 -23.91
N GLU A 138 -15.08 14.06 -24.63
CA GLU A 138 -14.97 14.78 -25.90
C GLU A 138 -14.34 16.17 -25.75
N PRO A 139 -14.70 17.00 -24.75
CA PRO A 139 -14.07 18.32 -24.60
C PRO A 139 -12.59 18.27 -24.25
N LEU A 140 -12.19 17.29 -23.42
CA LEU A 140 -10.78 17.02 -23.11
C LEU A 140 -10.04 16.56 -24.36
N LEU A 141 -10.57 15.60 -25.12
CA LEU A 141 -9.91 15.12 -26.34
C LEU A 141 -9.73 16.23 -27.38
N ARG A 142 -10.70 17.15 -27.55
CA ARG A 142 -10.51 18.34 -28.41
C ARG A 142 -9.37 19.22 -27.92
N GLY A 143 -9.30 19.50 -26.63
CA GLY A 143 -8.19 20.23 -26.01
C GLY A 143 -6.85 19.54 -26.23
N LEU A 144 -6.76 18.24 -25.93
CA LEU A 144 -5.53 17.45 -26.04
C LEU A 144 -4.97 17.41 -27.47
N THR A 145 -5.85 17.38 -28.47
CA THR A 145 -5.46 17.34 -29.89
C THR A 145 -5.07 18.71 -30.45
N THR A 146 -5.33 19.81 -29.72
CA THR A 146 -5.14 21.19 -30.19
C THR A 146 -4.07 21.94 -29.40
N GLN A 147 -4.00 21.72 -28.08
CA GLN A 147 -3.06 22.38 -27.19
C GLN A 147 -1.64 21.84 -27.42
N VAL A 148 -0.70 22.76 -27.67
CA VAL A 148 0.74 22.46 -27.72
C VAL A 148 1.29 22.45 -26.30
N VAL A 149 2.17 21.50 -26.00
CA VAL A 149 2.78 21.31 -24.68
C VAL A 149 3.94 22.27 -24.41
N GLU A 150 4.44 22.23 -23.17
CA GLU A 150 5.76 22.77 -22.84
C GLU A 150 6.86 22.04 -23.63
N GLU A 151 8.00 22.71 -23.80
CA GLU A 151 9.17 22.16 -24.49
C GLU A 151 9.76 20.96 -23.74
N LEU A 152 10.35 20.02 -24.49
CA LEU A 152 11.13 18.95 -23.88
C LEU A 152 12.56 19.43 -23.66
N ASP A 153 12.85 19.89 -22.45
CA ASP A 153 14.14 20.45 -22.12
C ASP A 153 14.50 20.19 -20.64
N ALA A 154 15.55 20.86 -20.17
CA ALA A 154 15.95 20.85 -18.78
C ALA A 154 15.08 21.77 -17.91
N GLN A 155 13.78 21.92 -18.19
CA GLN A 155 12.81 22.66 -17.38
C GLN A 155 11.57 21.80 -17.07
N VAL A 156 10.98 22.04 -15.90
CA VAL A 156 9.75 21.40 -15.43
C VAL A 156 8.89 22.42 -14.70
N ILE A 157 7.59 22.45 -15.00
CA ILE A 157 6.62 23.35 -14.38
C ILE A 157 6.54 23.18 -12.85
N ASP A 158 6.22 24.27 -12.16
CA ASP A 158 6.13 24.31 -10.69
C ASP A 158 5.00 23.43 -10.13
N ASP A 159 3.96 23.16 -10.92
CA ASP A 159 2.88 22.23 -10.58
C ASP A 159 3.37 20.78 -10.38
N LEU A 160 4.53 20.42 -10.93
CA LEU A 160 5.20 19.14 -10.70
C LEU A 160 6.42 19.26 -9.77
N ARG A 161 7.11 20.40 -9.77
CA ARG A 161 8.37 20.62 -9.04
C ARG A 161 8.20 21.15 -7.61
N ASN A 162 7.17 21.95 -7.36
CA ASN A 162 6.96 22.62 -6.07
C ASN A 162 5.61 22.32 -5.42
N PHE A 163 4.68 21.74 -6.19
CA PHE A 163 3.34 21.55 -5.69
C PHE A 163 3.11 20.20 -5.07
N LEU A 164 3.39 19.11 -5.77
CA LEU A 164 2.80 17.79 -5.56
C LEU A 164 2.48 17.55 -4.05
N PHE A 165 1.25 17.87 -3.61
CA PHE A 165 0.76 17.99 -2.22
C PHE A 165 1.00 19.27 -1.35
N GLY A 166 0.85 20.50 -1.87
CA GLY A 166 0.59 21.69 -1.02
C GLY A 166 0.89 23.07 -1.62
N PRO A 167 0.26 24.18 -1.16
CA PRO A 167 0.52 25.52 -1.65
C PRO A 167 1.99 25.97 -1.42
N PRO A 168 2.52 26.92 -2.23
CA PRO A 168 3.90 27.36 -2.12
C PRO A 168 4.26 27.81 -0.69
N GLY A 169 5.28 27.19 -0.10
CA GLY A 169 5.76 27.48 1.26
C GLY A 169 5.15 26.62 2.38
N ALA A 170 4.24 25.69 2.07
CA ALA A 170 3.61 24.79 3.05
C ALA A 170 4.09 23.33 2.99
N GLY A 171 5.15 23.04 2.21
CA GLY A 171 5.55 21.68 1.88
C GLY A 171 4.78 21.16 0.67
N GLY A 172 5.53 20.59 -0.27
CA GLY A 172 5.06 20.02 -1.53
C GLY A 172 6.20 19.19 -2.11
N LEU A 173 5.88 18.11 -2.81
CA LEU A 173 6.83 17.22 -3.44
C LEU A 173 7.33 17.79 -4.76
N ASP A 174 8.53 17.35 -5.08
CA ASP A 174 9.26 17.76 -6.24
C ASP A 174 9.50 16.54 -7.11
N LEU A 175 8.70 16.38 -8.16
CA LEU A 175 8.78 15.25 -9.08
C LEU A 175 10.16 15.15 -9.76
N THR A 176 10.80 16.29 -10.00
CA THR A 176 12.16 16.36 -10.54
C THR A 176 13.16 15.77 -9.55
N SER A 177 13.09 16.18 -8.28
CA SER A 177 13.90 15.60 -7.20
C SER A 177 13.66 14.10 -7.06
N LEU A 178 12.41 13.66 -7.17
CA LEU A 178 12.03 12.25 -7.10
C LEU A 178 12.59 11.43 -8.27
N ASN A 179 12.57 11.96 -9.50
CA ASN A 179 13.15 11.27 -10.66
C ASN A 179 14.67 11.09 -10.51
N ILE A 180 15.37 12.13 -10.06
CA ILE A 180 16.81 12.08 -9.80
C ILE A 180 17.10 11.04 -8.71
N GLN A 181 16.41 11.13 -7.57
CA GLN A 181 16.66 10.24 -6.45
C GLN A 181 16.27 8.79 -6.77
N ARG A 182 15.23 8.58 -7.59
CA ARG A 182 14.85 7.26 -8.11
C ARG A 182 15.94 6.66 -8.99
N GLY A 183 16.53 7.46 -9.87
CA GLY A 183 17.64 6.99 -10.71
C GLY A 183 18.83 6.54 -9.86
N ARG A 184 19.16 7.31 -8.81
CA ARG A 184 20.21 6.94 -7.86
C ARG A 184 19.87 5.66 -7.10
N ASP A 185 18.63 5.53 -6.65
CA ASP A 185 18.16 4.34 -5.94
C ASP A 185 18.12 3.08 -6.81
N LEU A 186 17.79 3.19 -8.09
CA LEU A 186 17.85 2.06 -9.03
C LEU A 186 19.29 1.69 -9.41
N GLY A 187 20.28 2.38 -8.85
CA GLY A 187 21.69 2.19 -9.17
C GLY A 187 22.02 2.64 -10.60
N LEU A 188 21.27 3.57 -11.20
CA LEU A 188 21.52 3.99 -12.57
C LEU A 188 22.92 4.63 -12.70
N PRO A 189 23.63 4.40 -13.83
CA PRO A 189 24.93 5.00 -14.05
C PRO A 189 24.85 6.53 -14.13
N SER A 190 26.01 7.20 -14.12
CA SER A 190 26.06 8.60 -14.55
C SER A 190 25.67 8.71 -16.03
N TYR A 191 25.31 9.91 -16.47
CA TYR A 191 25.09 10.21 -17.87
C TYR A 191 26.25 9.74 -18.77
N ASN A 192 27.51 10.03 -18.40
CA ASN A 192 28.68 9.63 -19.18
C ASN A 192 28.95 8.12 -19.14
N ASP A 193 28.72 7.46 -18.00
CA ASP A 193 28.85 5.99 -17.93
C ASP A 193 27.81 5.31 -18.80
N THR A 194 26.57 5.78 -18.79
CA THR A 194 25.52 5.28 -19.70
C THR A 194 25.90 5.51 -21.15
N ARG A 195 26.42 6.69 -21.52
CA ARG A 195 26.91 6.93 -22.90
C ARG A 195 28.00 5.95 -23.31
N ARG A 196 28.97 5.66 -22.43
CA ARG A 196 30.02 4.65 -22.69
C ARG A 196 29.43 3.24 -22.88
N GLU A 197 28.47 2.85 -22.05
CA GLU A 197 27.79 1.55 -22.15
C GLU A 197 26.98 1.41 -23.45
N LEU A 198 26.38 2.50 -23.93
CA LEU A 198 25.69 2.57 -25.22
C LEU A 198 26.64 2.68 -26.42
N GLY A 199 27.95 2.84 -26.20
CA GLY A 199 28.94 3.05 -27.25
C GLY A 199 28.93 4.47 -27.85
N LEU A 200 28.35 5.44 -27.15
CA LEU A 200 28.33 6.85 -27.51
C LEU A 200 29.55 7.58 -26.92
N ASP A 201 29.94 8.70 -27.52
CA ASP A 201 31.04 9.52 -27.02
C ASP A 201 30.67 10.19 -25.69
N ALA A 202 31.44 9.98 -24.62
CA ALA A 202 31.23 10.65 -23.34
C ALA A 202 31.56 12.16 -23.44
N ALA A 203 30.70 13.00 -22.86
CA ALA A 203 30.89 14.43 -22.83
C ALA A 203 32.13 14.81 -22.02
N GLN A 204 32.93 15.76 -22.52
CA GLN A 204 34.12 16.26 -21.82
C GLN A 204 33.81 17.54 -21.03
N ASP A 205 32.79 18.29 -21.45
CA ASP A 205 32.32 19.51 -20.80
C ASP A 205 30.78 19.63 -20.91
N PHE A 206 30.17 20.51 -20.12
CA PHE A 206 28.73 20.81 -20.24
C PHE A 206 28.36 21.35 -21.62
N SER A 207 29.28 21.99 -22.35
CA SER A 207 29.05 22.43 -23.72
C SER A 207 28.87 21.28 -24.72
N ASP A 208 29.29 20.06 -24.38
CA ASP A 208 29.07 18.89 -25.23
C ASP A 208 27.66 18.30 -25.05
N LEU A 209 26.93 18.68 -23.99
CA LEU A 209 25.53 18.27 -23.79
C LEU A 209 24.58 19.16 -24.59
N THR A 210 24.77 20.48 -24.52
CA THR A 210 23.87 21.45 -25.13
C THR A 210 24.57 22.71 -25.58
N ASN A 211 24.05 23.31 -26.65
CA ASN A 211 24.46 24.63 -27.12
C ASN A 211 23.86 25.80 -26.30
N ASP A 212 22.91 25.54 -25.38
CA ASP A 212 22.33 26.57 -24.52
C ASP A 212 23.26 26.93 -23.34
N ALA A 213 23.94 28.08 -23.47
CA ALA A 213 24.83 28.62 -22.44
C ALA A 213 24.15 28.83 -21.07
N SER A 214 22.83 29.03 -21.03
CA SER A 214 22.07 29.15 -19.79
C SER A 214 21.93 27.79 -19.08
N VAL A 215 21.70 26.70 -19.82
CA VAL A 215 21.63 25.34 -19.28
C VAL A 215 23.03 24.92 -18.81
N GLN A 216 24.07 25.19 -19.61
CA GLN A 216 25.47 24.96 -19.23
C GLN A 216 25.81 25.64 -17.89
N ALA A 217 25.43 26.91 -17.72
CA ALA A 217 25.67 27.67 -16.50
C ALA A 217 24.90 27.11 -15.29
N ARG A 218 23.65 26.66 -15.49
CA ARG A 218 22.84 26.03 -14.42
C ARG A 218 23.44 24.69 -14.00
N LEU A 219 23.85 23.84 -14.94
CA LEU A 219 24.54 22.58 -14.66
C LEU A 219 25.85 22.81 -13.89
N ALA A 220 26.70 23.72 -14.37
CA ALA A 220 27.97 24.07 -13.73
C ALA A 220 27.81 24.72 -12.33
N SER A 221 26.62 25.22 -12.00
CA SER A 221 26.35 25.78 -10.67
C SER A 221 26.14 24.72 -9.59
N VAL A 222 25.79 23.49 -9.98
CA VAL A 222 25.54 22.37 -9.06
C VAL A 222 26.51 21.22 -9.25
N TYR A 223 26.85 20.85 -10.48
CA TYR A 223 27.82 19.79 -10.78
C TYR A 223 29.22 20.38 -10.93
N SER A 224 30.17 19.80 -10.20
CA SER A 224 31.58 20.20 -10.30
C SER A 224 32.28 19.63 -11.53
N ASP A 225 31.74 18.54 -12.08
CA ASP A 225 32.29 17.79 -13.21
C ASP A 225 31.13 17.14 -14.00
N VAL A 226 31.25 17.08 -15.33
CA VAL A 226 30.25 16.46 -16.23
C VAL A 226 30.06 14.97 -15.94
N GLU A 227 31.08 14.28 -15.40
CA GLU A 227 30.99 12.87 -14.98
C GLU A 227 30.00 12.64 -13.82
N GLN A 228 29.60 13.71 -13.10
CA GLN A 228 28.67 13.61 -11.98
C GLN A 228 27.20 13.69 -12.39
N VAL A 229 26.91 14.08 -13.63
CA VAL A 229 25.54 14.33 -14.09
C VAL A 229 24.71 13.05 -14.01
N ASP A 230 23.59 13.09 -13.29
CA ASP A 230 22.63 11.97 -13.24
C ASP A 230 22.03 11.72 -14.63
N LEU A 231 21.80 10.46 -15.01
CA LEU A 231 21.33 10.08 -16.34
C LEU A 231 20.07 10.85 -16.78
N TRP A 232 19.06 10.95 -15.90
CA TRP A 232 17.82 11.68 -16.23
C TRP A 232 18.07 13.17 -16.47
N VAL A 233 19.03 13.76 -15.75
CA VAL A 233 19.39 15.18 -15.90
C VAL A 233 20.14 15.42 -17.20
N GLY A 234 21.13 14.58 -17.49
CA GLY A 234 21.91 14.68 -18.72
C GLY A 234 21.05 14.48 -19.96
N GLY A 235 20.18 13.46 -19.98
CA GLY A 235 19.35 13.18 -21.16
C GLY A 235 18.28 14.22 -21.46
N LEU A 236 17.76 14.95 -20.45
CA LEU A 236 16.89 16.11 -20.67
C LEU A 236 17.65 17.39 -21.05
N ALA A 237 18.92 17.48 -20.65
CA ALA A 237 19.77 18.60 -21.01
C ALA A 237 20.42 18.46 -22.39
N GLU A 238 20.37 17.29 -23.03
CA GLU A 238 20.88 17.10 -24.39
C GLU A 238 20.06 17.89 -25.42
N ASP A 239 20.73 18.51 -26.38
CA ASP A 239 20.06 19.05 -27.57
C ASP A 239 19.35 17.90 -28.34
N HIS A 240 18.18 18.17 -28.90
CA HIS A 240 17.40 17.16 -29.62
C HIS A 240 18.18 16.58 -30.81
N ALA A 241 18.13 15.26 -30.97
CA ALA A 241 18.70 14.59 -32.12
C ALA A 241 17.96 14.99 -33.41
N THR A 242 18.62 14.88 -34.57
CA THR A 242 18.03 15.33 -35.84
C THR A 242 16.73 14.59 -36.16
N GLY A 243 15.62 15.34 -36.20
CA GLY A 243 14.29 14.81 -36.51
C GLY A 243 13.62 14.06 -35.34
N ALA A 244 14.20 14.13 -34.15
CA ALA A 244 13.65 13.60 -32.90
C ALA A 244 13.30 14.78 -31.97
N VAL A 245 12.51 14.50 -30.93
CA VAL A 245 12.24 15.48 -29.85
C VAL A 245 13.00 15.17 -28.57
N VAL A 246 13.89 14.17 -28.58
CA VAL A 246 14.80 13.80 -27.48
C VAL A 246 16.26 13.83 -27.95
N GLY A 247 17.19 13.97 -27.01
CA GLY A 247 18.63 13.85 -27.25
C GLY A 247 19.07 12.42 -27.62
N GLU A 248 20.32 12.29 -28.09
CA GLU A 248 20.92 11.03 -28.58
C GLU A 248 20.90 9.90 -27.53
N THR A 249 21.15 10.21 -26.26
CA THR A 249 21.21 9.21 -25.18
C THR A 249 19.83 8.61 -24.93
N PHE A 250 18.82 9.46 -24.74
CA PHE A 250 17.44 9.00 -24.55
C PHE A 250 16.89 8.32 -25.81
N ALA A 251 17.19 8.85 -27.01
CA ALA A 251 16.79 8.22 -28.26
C ALA A 251 17.31 6.78 -28.36
N SER A 252 18.58 6.56 -27.99
CA SER A 252 19.22 5.23 -28.02
C SER A 252 18.58 4.25 -27.04
N ILE A 253 18.33 4.67 -25.79
CA ILE A 253 17.68 3.82 -24.76
C ILE A 253 16.25 3.46 -25.17
N ILE A 254 15.49 4.43 -25.67
CA ILE A 254 14.09 4.23 -26.06
C ILE A 254 14.00 3.35 -27.32
N ALA A 255 14.86 3.57 -28.31
CA ALA A 255 14.91 2.76 -29.53
C ALA A 255 15.26 1.29 -29.22
N ASP A 256 16.22 1.03 -28.34
CA ASP A 256 16.53 -0.33 -27.88
C ASP A 256 15.31 -1.00 -27.24
N GLN A 257 14.68 -0.34 -26.26
CA GLN A 257 13.56 -0.91 -25.53
C GLN A 257 12.38 -1.27 -26.44
N PHE A 258 11.97 -0.35 -27.34
CA PHE A 258 10.87 -0.61 -28.26
C PHE A 258 11.24 -1.60 -29.35
N THR A 259 12.50 -1.68 -29.78
CA THR A 259 12.93 -2.77 -30.68
C THR A 259 12.76 -4.13 -30.01
N ARG A 260 13.18 -4.28 -28.75
CA ARG A 260 13.05 -5.54 -28.00
C ARG A 260 11.59 -5.92 -27.72
N LEU A 261 10.74 -4.94 -27.36
CA LEU A 261 9.31 -5.16 -27.16
C LEU A 261 8.62 -5.65 -28.43
N ARG A 262 9.04 -5.18 -29.61
CA ARG A 262 8.48 -5.61 -30.90
C ARG A 262 8.99 -6.98 -31.31
N ASP A 263 10.31 -7.16 -31.31
CA ASP A 263 10.94 -8.33 -31.91
C ASP A 263 10.85 -9.56 -30.98
N GLY A 264 10.76 -9.36 -29.66
CA GLY A 264 10.57 -10.42 -28.65
C GLY A 264 9.11 -10.77 -28.32
N ASP A 265 8.13 -10.15 -28.98
CA ASP A 265 6.69 -10.41 -28.76
C ASP A 265 6.14 -11.33 -29.86
N ARG A 266 5.91 -12.60 -29.55
CA ARG A 266 5.33 -13.54 -30.54
C ARG A 266 3.92 -13.17 -30.98
N PHE A 267 3.22 -12.36 -30.17
CA PHE A 267 1.87 -11.86 -30.45
C PHE A 267 1.91 -10.45 -31.07
N TRP A 268 3.07 -9.98 -31.54
CA TRP A 268 3.16 -8.76 -32.36
C TRP A 268 2.17 -8.81 -33.52
N PHE A 269 1.44 -7.71 -33.75
CA PHE A 269 0.30 -7.73 -34.68
C PHE A 269 0.65 -8.09 -36.13
N GLU A 270 1.89 -7.83 -36.58
CA GLU A 270 2.34 -8.24 -37.93
C GLU A 270 2.83 -9.70 -37.99
N ASN A 271 2.93 -10.39 -36.84
CA ASN A 271 3.35 -11.78 -36.76
C ASN A 271 2.16 -12.74 -36.95
N GLN A 272 1.52 -12.76 -38.13
CA GLN A 272 0.46 -13.71 -38.53
C GLN A 272 -0.77 -13.82 -37.57
N GLN A 273 -1.01 -12.81 -36.75
CA GLN A 273 -2.13 -12.77 -35.80
C GLN A 273 -3.51 -12.53 -36.46
N PHE A 274 -3.50 -11.96 -37.67
CA PHE A 274 -4.69 -11.48 -38.37
C PHE A 274 -4.72 -11.93 -39.84
N ASN A 275 -5.93 -12.05 -40.40
CA ASN A 275 -6.08 -12.21 -41.84
C ASN A 275 -5.68 -10.90 -42.57
N ALA A 276 -5.50 -10.99 -43.89
CA ALA A 276 -5.02 -9.86 -44.69
C ALA A 276 -5.92 -8.61 -44.64
N ALA A 277 -7.24 -8.78 -44.49
CA ALA A 277 -8.18 -7.66 -44.45
C ALA A 277 -8.13 -6.94 -43.09
N ASP A 278 -8.14 -7.70 -41.98
CA ASP A 278 -8.01 -7.14 -40.64
C ASP A 278 -6.64 -6.47 -40.45
N LEU A 279 -5.55 -7.09 -40.92
CA LEU A 279 -4.22 -6.49 -40.87
C LEU A 279 -4.14 -5.17 -41.66
N ALA A 280 -4.77 -5.10 -42.83
CA ALA A 280 -4.84 -3.86 -43.61
C ALA A 280 -5.65 -2.78 -42.89
N ALA A 281 -6.75 -3.15 -42.22
CA ALA A 281 -7.57 -2.23 -41.43
C ALA A 281 -6.84 -1.71 -40.18
N ILE A 282 -6.08 -2.57 -39.50
CA ILE A 282 -5.21 -2.20 -38.38
C ILE A 282 -4.16 -1.19 -38.86
N ARG A 283 -3.41 -1.51 -39.91
CA ARG A 283 -2.37 -0.63 -40.48
C ARG A 283 -2.90 0.73 -40.95
N ALA A 284 -4.18 0.81 -41.34
CA ALA A 284 -4.83 2.04 -41.75
C ALA A 284 -5.44 2.84 -40.57
N THR A 285 -5.41 2.30 -39.35
CA THR A 285 -5.95 2.98 -38.17
C THR A 285 -4.95 3.99 -37.63
N THR A 286 -5.37 5.25 -37.55
CA THR A 286 -4.63 6.33 -36.89
C THR A 286 -5.28 6.70 -35.55
N MET A 287 -4.58 7.42 -34.69
CA MET A 287 -5.13 7.95 -33.44
C MET A 287 -6.34 8.87 -33.70
N SER A 288 -6.28 9.70 -34.76
CA SER A 288 -7.44 10.49 -35.20
C SER A 288 -8.64 9.61 -35.53
N ALA A 289 -8.43 8.53 -36.31
CA ALA A 289 -9.50 7.61 -36.67
C ALA A 289 -10.07 6.87 -35.45
N LEU A 290 -9.22 6.50 -34.48
CA LEU A 290 -9.65 5.88 -33.24
C LEU A 290 -10.57 6.80 -32.42
N ILE A 291 -10.22 8.09 -32.31
CA ILE A 291 -11.05 9.10 -31.64
C ILE A 291 -12.39 9.24 -32.36
N GLN A 292 -12.38 9.41 -33.69
CA GLN A 292 -13.60 9.60 -34.48
C GLN A 292 -14.55 8.39 -34.43
N ARG A 293 -14.02 7.16 -34.31
CA ARG A 293 -14.84 5.94 -34.22
C ARG A 293 -15.57 5.78 -32.89
N ASN A 294 -15.07 6.41 -31.82
CA ASN A 294 -15.50 6.15 -30.44
C ASN A 294 -16.01 7.40 -29.70
N THR A 295 -16.18 8.51 -30.44
CA THR A 295 -16.68 9.79 -29.92
C THR A 295 -17.60 10.48 -30.92
N SER A 296 -18.23 11.57 -30.52
CA SER A 296 -18.98 12.45 -31.42
C SER A 296 -18.11 13.44 -32.22
N ILE A 297 -16.78 13.41 -32.03
CA ILE A 297 -15.85 14.31 -32.73
C ILE A 297 -15.71 13.87 -34.18
N THR A 298 -16.09 14.72 -35.12
CA THR A 298 -16.09 14.38 -36.57
C THR A 298 -14.93 14.99 -37.35
N THR A 299 -14.31 16.06 -36.84
CA THR A 299 -13.25 16.80 -37.54
C THR A 299 -12.00 16.83 -36.68
N LEU A 300 -10.93 16.18 -37.15
CA LEU A 300 -9.61 16.14 -36.52
C LEU A 300 -8.52 16.24 -37.60
N PRO A 301 -7.32 16.76 -37.27
CA PRO A 301 -6.18 16.73 -38.17
C PRO A 301 -5.72 15.29 -38.47
N ALA A 302 -4.96 15.12 -39.55
CA ALA A 302 -4.45 13.81 -39.96
C ALA A 302 -3.55 13.15 -38.90
N SER A 303 -2.74 13.96 -38.21
CA SER A 303 -2.03 13.59 -36.99
C SER A 303 -2.56 14.45 -35.85
N VAL A 304 -2.80 13.82 -34.71
CA VAL A 304 -3.27 14.46 -33.48
C VAL A 304 -2.16 14.58 -32.42
N PHE A 305 -0.95 14.12 -32.74
CA PHE A 305 0.23 14.19 -31.86
C PHE A 305 1.11 15.42 -32.12
N THR A 306 0.94 16.08 -33.27
CA THR A 306 1.64 17.33 -33.61
C THR A 306 0.73 18.23 -34.43
N THR A 307 0.90 19.54 -34.24
CA THR A 307 0.29 20.58 -35.10
C THR A 307 1.07 20.81 -36.39
N GLN A 308 2.24 20.19 -36.54
CA GLN A 308 3.09 20.24 -37.72
C GLN A 308 2.90 19.00 -38.62
N THR A 309 3.76 18.86 -39.63
CA THR A 309 3.73 17.67 -40.51
C THR A 309 4.33 16.48 -39.77
N ALA A 310 3.52 15.45 -39.53
CA ALA A 310 4.00 14.23 -38.90
C ALA A 310 5.00 13.47 -39.79
N PRO A 311 6.05 12.87 -39.19
CA PRO A 311 6.98 12.01 -39.91
C PRO A 311 6.31 10.75 -40.45
N ALA A 312 6.91 10.14 -41.48
CA ALA A 312 6.49 8.84 -41.96
C ALA A 312 6.78 7.75 -40.92
N GLY A 313 5.88 6.77 -40.78
CA GLY A 313 6.13 5.58 -39.96
C GLY A 313 7.30 4.74 -40.47
N PHE A 314 7.87 3.89 -39.62
CA PHE A 314 9.05 3.04 -39.91
C PHE A 314 8.87 2.01 -41.04
N GLY A 315 7.68 1.94 -41.65
CA GLY A 315 7.34 1.00 -42.72
C GLY A 315 6.86 -0.36 -42.18
N THR A 316 6.32 -1.19 -43.08
CA THR A 316 5.79 -2.52 -42.74
C THR A 316 6.83 -3.62 -42.98
N GLY A 317 6.89 -4.59 -42.07
CA GLY A 317 7.86 -5.71 -42.12
C GLY A 317 7.49 -6.88 -43.03
N GLY A 318 8.47 -7.74 -43.32
CA GLY A 318 8.36 -8.92 -44.19
C GLY A 318 8.54 -10.29 -43.49
N ALA A 319 7.80 -11.29 -43.99
CA ALA A 319 7.76 -12.73 -43.68
C ALA A 319 7.84 -13.17 -42.19
N ALA A 320 6.70 -13.12 -41.52
CA ALA A 320 6.43 -13.69 -40.20
C ALA A 320 6.75 -15.21 -40.08
N ASN A 321 7.26 -15.59 -38.90
CA ASN A 321 7.40 -17.00 -38.49
C ASN A 321 6.14 -17.41 -37.73
N ALA A 322 5.59 -18.57 -38.08
CA ALA A 322 4.22 -18.99 -37.78
C ALA A 322 3.84 -18.92 -36.28
N SER A 323 3.09 -17.89 -35.90
CA SER A 323 2.26 -17.91 -34.68
C SER A 323 0.96 -18.69 -34.96
N ASP A 324 0.44 -19.44 -33.99
CA ASP A 324 -0.90 -20.01 -34.08
C ASP A 324 -1.96 -18.91 -33.83
N PRO A 325 -2.77 -18.52 -34.82
CA PRO A 325 -3.78 -17.48 -34.64
C PRO A 325 -4.93 -17.91 -33.71
N THR A 326 -5.00 -19.19 -33.32
CA THR A 326 -5.97 -19.68 -32.34
C THR A 326 -5.54 -19.48 -30.89
N GLU A 327 -4.26 -19.15 -30.66
CA GLU A 327 -3.74 -18.94 -29.31
C GLU A 327 -4.02 -17.53 -28.80
N ASN A 328 -4.40 -17.43 -27.53
CA ASN A 328 -4.68 -16.15 -26.89
C ASN A 328 -3.52 -15.75 -25.97
N ARG A 329 -3.20 -14.46 -25.97
CA ARG A 329 -2.23 -13.88 -25.03
C ARG A 329 -2.74 -14.05 -23.60
N THR A 330 -1.87 -14.45 -22.68
CA THR A 330 -2.15 -14.42 -21.24
C THR A 330 -2.37 -12.98 -20.74
N ILE A 331 -3.04 -12.81 -19.62
CA ILE A 331 -3.30 -11.46 -19.08
C ILE A 331 -2.05 -10.81 -18.49
N ASP A 332 -1.16 -11.62 -17.93
CA ASP A 332 0.10 -11.22 -17.32
C ASP A 332 1.25 -11.14 -18.34
N GLY A 333 1.07 -11.61 -19.57
CA GLY A 333 2.12 -11.64 -20.58
C GLY A 333 3.05 -12.86 -20.48
N HIS A 334 2.77 -13.80 -19.58
CA HIS A 334 3.48 -15.08 -19.53
C HIS A 334 3.41 -15.79 -20.88
N GLY A 335 4.55 -16.26 -21.35
CA GLY A 335 4.68 -16.97 -22.61
C GLY A 335 4.67 -16.06 -23.83
N ASN A 336 4.73 -14.74 -23.74
CA ASN A 336 4.87 -13.86 -24.92
C ASN A 336 6.17 -14.14 -25.71
N ASN A 337 7.21 -14.60 -25.02
CA ASN A 337 8.40 -15.19 -25.62
C ASN A 337 8.40 -16.70 -25.34
N VAL A 338 8.55 -17.53 -26.37
CA VAL A 338 8.49 -19.01 -26.23
C VAL A 338 9.74 -19.62 -25.62
N ALA A 339 10.92 -19.02 -25.86
CA ALA A 339 12.18 -19.50 -25.28
C ALA A 339 12.35 -19.02 -23.83
N MET A 340 11.73 -17.89 -23.48
CA MET A 340 11.79 -17.26 -22.16
C MET A 340 10.38 -16.89 -21.64
N PRO A 341 9.53 -17.86 -21.29
CA PRO A 341 8.11 -17.60 -20.99
C PRO A 341 7.85 -16.64 -19.83
N GLY A 342 8.74 -16.58 -18.84
CA GLY A 342 8.60 -15.69 -17.67
C GLY A 342 9.10 -14.26 -17.88
N VAL A 343 9.70 -13.93 -19.02
CA VAL A 343 10.35 -12.64 -19.24
C VAL A 343 9.36 -11.65 -19.85
N GLY A 344 9.34 -10.42 -19.31
CA GLY A 344 8.42 -9.37 -19.77
C GLY A 344 6.96 -9.55 -19.31
N GLN A 345 6.70 -10.50 -18.40
CA GLN A 345 5.40 -10.64 -17.75
C GLN A 345 5.22 -9.60 -16.62
N VAL A 346 3.99 -9.19 -16.34
CA VAL A 346 3.64 -8.33 -15.20
C VAL A 346 4.15 -8.98 -13.90
N GLY A 347 4.69 -8.17 -12.98
CA GLY A 347 5.25 -8.68 -11.73
C GLY A 347 6.72 -9.08 -11.78
N THR A 348 7.40 -8.89 -12.93
CA THR A 348 8.84 -9.16 -13.04
C THR A 348 9.69 -7.93 -12.87
N ASN A 349 10.92 -8.14 -12.41
CA ASN A 349 11.89 -7.09 -12.17
C ASN A 349 12.31 -6.41 -13.48
N LEU A 350 12.69 -5.14 -13.36
CA LEU A 350 13.35 -4.42 -14.44
C LEU A 350 14.66 -5.11 -14.80
N ARG A 351 14.94 -5.18 -16.09
CA ARG A 351 16.21 -5.67 -16.63
C ARG A 351 17.33 -4.68 -16.27
N THR A 352 18.40 -5.20 -15.71
CA THR A 352 19.64 -4.47 -15.43
C THR A 352 20.71 -4.92 -16.41
N ASP A 353 20.80 -4.23 -17.54
CA ASP A 353 21.76 -4.47 -18.63
C ASP A 353 22.94 -3.50 -18.64
N PHE A 354 23.14 -2.82 -17.52
CA PHE A 354 24.25 -1.92 -17.22
C PHE A 354 24.98 -2.37 -15.95
N THR A 355 26.13 -1.77 -15.68
CA THR A 355 26.83 -1.96 -14.41
C THR A 355 26.18 -1.08 -13.33
N PRO A 356 25.50 -1.64 -12.31
CA PRO A 356 24.85 -0.82 -11.30
C PRO A 356 25.86 0.04 -10.54
N ALA A 357 25.56 1.33 -10.39
CA ALA A 357 26.46 2.33 -9.82
C ALA A 357 26.25 2.55 -8.31
N TYR A 358 25.73 1.55 -7.59
CA TYR A 358 25.52 1.60 -6.15
C TYR A 358 26.79 2.01 -5.40
N ALA A 359 26.67 2.90 -4.43
CA ALA A 359 27.83 3.47 -3.71
C ALA A 359 28.68 2.41 -3.00
N ASP A 360 28.04 1.36 -2.49
CA ASP A 360 28.65 0.21 -1.84
C ASP A 360 28.76 -1.01 -2.77
N GLY A 361 28.38 -0.86 -4.04
CA GLY A 361 28.28 -1.94 -5.02
C GLY A 361 27.13 -2.93 -4.78
N ILE A 362 26.26 -2.65 -3.81
CA ILE A 362 25.18 -3.55 -3.39
C ILE A 362 23.82 -2.86 -3.55
N SER A 363 23.60 -1.75 -2.84
CA SER A 363 22.27 -1.15 -2.75
C SER A 363 22.22 0.30 -2.27
N GLN A 364 23.34 0.87 -1.79
CA GLN A 364 23.38 2.28 -1.42
C GLN A 364 23.20 3.16 -2.66
N PRO A 365 22.33 4.20 -2.62
CA PRO A 365 22.03 5.03 -3.78
C PRO A 365 23.28 5.50 -4.53
N ALA A 366 23.22 5.39 -5.85
CA ALA A 366 24.32 5.76 -6.73
C ALA A 366 24.71 7.23 -6.56
N GLY A 367 26.00 7.51 -6.75
CA GLY A 367 26.52 8.87 -6.69
C GLY A 367 26.40 9.52 -5.31
N PRO A 368 26.96 8.94 -4.23
CA PRO A 368 26.93 9.54 -2.89
C PRO A 368 27.63 10.91 -2.81
N ASN A 369 28.49 11.20 -3.80
CA ASN A 369 29.19 12.47 -3.96
C ASN A 369 28.51 13.42 -4.96
N ARG A 370 27.35 13.05 -5.53
CA ARG A 370 26.58 13.92 -6.42
C ARG A 370 25.80 14.95 -5.58
N PRO A 371 25.48 16.14 -6.13
CA PRO A 371 24.72 17.17 -5.43
C PRO A 371 23.34 16.69 -4.97
N ASN A 372 22.73 17.39 -4.01
CA ASN A 372 21.40 17.03 -3.53
C ASN A 372 20.36 17.14 -4.67
N ALA A 373 19.44 16.17 -4.76
CA ALA A 373 18.43 16.15 -5.82
C ALA A 373 17.55 17.41 -5.86
N ARG A 374 17.24 17.99 -4.70
CA ARG A 374 16.47 19.25 -4.59
C ARG A 374 17.28 20.47 -5.01
N GLU A 375 18.58 20.49 -4.75
CA GLU A 375 19.47 21.53 -5.24
C GLU A 375 19.54 21.50 -6.77
N ILE A 376 19.68 20.32 -7.36
CA ILE A 376 19.67 20.13 -8.82
C ILE A 376 18.34 20.56 -9.42
N SER A 377 17.21 20.13 -8.85
CA SER A 377 15.87 20.52 -9.30
C SER A 377 15.69 22.05 -9.30
N ASN A 378 16.07 22.71 -8.20
CA ASN A 378 15.96 24.16 -8.08
C ASN A 378 16.88 24.92 -9.03
N ALA A 379 18.09 24.41 -9.28
CA ALA A 379 19.09 25.10 -10.08
C ALA A 379 18.94 24.86 -11.58
N VAL A 380 18.58 23.64 -12.00
CA VAL A 380 18.57 23.23 -13.41
C VAL A 380 17.16 23.33 -14.00
N PHE A 381 16.16 22.80 -13.28
CA PHE A 381 14.81 22.52 -13.80
C PHE A 381 13.74 23.57 -13.48
N ALA A 382 14.09 24.65 -12.77
CA ALA A 382 13.12 25.69 -12.48
C ALA A 382 12.65 26.38 -13.76
N GLN A 383 11.36 26.20 -14.09
CA GLN A 383 10.73 26.90 -15.20
C GLN A 383 10.12 28.22 -14.71
N THR A 384 10.70 29.34 -15.12
CA THR A 384 10.23 30.68 -14.71
C THR A 384 9.15 31.26 -15.63
N SER A 385 8.96 30.67 -16.80
CA SER A 385 7.97 31.08 -17.81
C SER A 385 7.63 29.90 -18.74
N PRO A 386 6.39 29.82 -19.27
CA PRO A 386 6.04 28.83 -20.28
C PRO A 386 6.95 28.91 -21.52
N THR A 387 7.35 27.75 -22.02
CA THR A 387 8.15 27.57 -23.23
C THR A 387 7.41 26.59 -24.13
N THR A 388 6.71 27.10 -25.15
CA THR A 388 5.96 26.25 -26.07
C THR A 388 6.90 25.35 -26.88
N ASN A 389 6.58 24.06 -26.99
CA ASN A 389 7.35 23.11 -27.78
C ASN A 389 7.49 23.53 -29.26
N ALA A 390 8.73 23.57 -29.76
CA ALA A 390 9.10 24.06 -31.09
C ALA A 390 8.62 23.16 -32.24
N ASP A 391 8.43 21.86 -31.98
CA ASP A 391 7.94 20.87 -32.94
C ASP A 391 6.40 20.74 -32.96
N GLY A 392 5.73 21.62 -32.21
CA GLY A 392 4.27 21.68 -32.15
C GLY A 392 3.64 20.41 -31.59
N ILE A 393 4.36 19.67 -30.74
CA ILE A 393 3.89 18.48 -30.05
C ILE A 393 2.62 18.82 -29.25
N THR A 394 1.59 17.99 -29.37
CA THR A 394 0.31 18.21 -28.70
C THR A 394 0.27 17.55 -27.34
N HIS A 395 -0.66 17.98 -26.51
CA HIS A 395 -0.88 17.37 -25.19
C HIS A 395 -1.30 15.89 -25.29
N LEU A 396 -1.96 15.49 -26.39
CA LEU A 396 -2.27 14.08 -26.66
C LEU A 396 -1.02 13.22 -26.80
N PHE A 397 0.08 13.74 -27.36
CA PHE A 397 1.35 13.00 -27.45
C PHE A 397 1.91 12.72 -26.06
N MET A 398 1.93 13.73 -25.18
CA MET A 398 2.40 13.56 -23.80
C MET A 398 1.55 12.53 -23.05
N ILE A 399 0.22 12.61 -23.13
CA ILE A 399 -0.69 11.69 -22.45
C ILE A 399 -0.62 10.27 -23.03
N TRP A 400 -0.36 10.11 -24.34
CA TRP A 400 -0.06 8.81 -24.93
C TRP A 400 1.25 8.22 -24.39
N GLY A 401 2.29 9.05 -24.26
CA GLY A 401 3.55 8.66 -23.60
C GLY A 401 3.34 8.23 -22.14
N GLN A 402 2.46 8.92 -21.41
CA GLN A 402 2.06 8.53 -20.05
C GLN A 402 1.33 7.18 -20.03
N LEU A 403 0.38 6.96 -20.94
CA LEU A 403 -0.31 5.66 -21.08
C LEU A 403 0.71 4.52 -21.30
N LEU A 404 1.67 4.70 -22.21
CA LEU A 404 2.73 3.72 -22.47
C LEU A 404 3.64 3.51 -21.26
N THR A 405 3.96 4.58 -20.54
CA THR A 405 4.74 4.51 -19.29
C THR A 405 3.99 3.66 -18.27
N HIS A 406 2.68 3.82 -18.15
CA HIS A 406 1.89 3.04 -17.19
C HIS A 406 1.78 1.57 -17.64
N ASP A 407 1.60 1.32 -18.93
CA ASP A 407 1.54 -0.04 -19.49
C ASP A 407 2.86 -0.82 -19.31
N THR A 408 4.00 -0.14 -19.45
CA THR A 408 5.33 -0.77 -19.42
C THR A 408 5.97 -0.79 -18.03
N ASN A 409 5.72 0.21 -17.18
CA ASN A 409 6.49 0.39 -15.94
C ASN A 409 5.76 -0.05 -14.66
N LEU A 410 4.65 -0.81 -14.76
CA LEU A 410 4.04 -1.43 -13.58
C LEU A 410 4.81 -2.70 -13.20
N THR A 411 5.79 -2.55 -12.31
CA THR A 411 6.41 -3.68 -11.62
C THR A 411 5.78 -3.79 -10.23
N PRO A 412 4.89 -4.77 -9.98
CA PRO A 412 4.56 -5.18 -8.63
C PRO A 412 5.86 -5.48 -7.86
N GLY A 413 5.98 -4.99 -6.63
CA GLY A 413 6.89 -5.60 -5.66
C GLY A 413 6.55 -7.10 -5.59
N GLY A 414 7.58 -7.94 -5.75
CA GLY A 414 7.47 -9.35 -6.13
C GLY A 414 6.44 -10.16 -5.34
N THR A 415 5.69 -11.00 -6.05
CA THR A 415 4.56 -11.77 -5.51
C THR A 415 4.85 -13.25 -5.24
N ASP A 416 6.09 -13.66 -4.97
CA ASP A 416 6.37 -15.07 -4.61
C ASP A 416 7.33 -15.20 -3.42
N ASN A 417 6.88 -14.65 -2.29
CA ASN A 417 7.67 -14.58 -1.05
C ASN A 417 7.03 -15.44 0.05
N THR A 418 6.81 -16.74 -0.19
CA THR A 418 6.30 -17.69 0.83
C THR A 418 7.31 -18.81 1.09
N LEU A 419 7.79 -18.94 2.32
CA LEU A 419 8.59 -20.07 2.77
C LEU A 419 7.67 -21.26 3.04
N ARG A 420 7.92 -22.37 2.36
CA ARG A 420 7.18 -23.62 2.53
C ARG A 420 8.11 -24.68 3.09
N ILE A 421 7.77 -25.24 4.25
CA ILE A 421 8.53 -26.27 4.95
C ILE A 421 7.67 -27.52 5.04
N HIS A 422 8.09 -28.56 4.33
CA HIS A 422 7.42 -29.85 4.29
C HIS A 422 7.96 -30.77 5.40
N GLY A 423 7.45 -30.64 6.63
CA GLY A 423 7.87 -31.46 7.76
C GLY A 423 7.68 -32.97 7.55
N GLU A 424 6.72 -33.37 6.71
CA GLU A 424 6.47 -34.74 6.27
C GLU A 424 7.64 -35.36 5.49
N SER A 425 8.53 -34.52 4.95
CA SER A 425 9.72 -34.95 4.20
C SER A 425 10.98 -35.12 5.08
N ALA A 426 10.88 -34.85 6.39
CA ALA A 426 12.01 -34.94 7.30
C ALA A 426 12.53 -36.40 7.41
N PRO A 427 13.86 -36.64 7.32
CA PRO A 427 14.43 -37.99 7.31
C PRO A 427 14.57 -38.57 8.73
N THR A 428 13.50 -38.49 9.53
CA THR A 428 13.44 -38.99 10.91
C THR A 428 12.29 -39.97 11.08
N SER A 429 12.27 -40.72 12.19
CA SER A 429 11.13 -41.58 12.54
C SER A 429 9.90 -40.81 13.03
N ASP A 430 10.05 -39.51 13.27
CA ASP A 430 9.02 -38.64 13.82
C ASP A 430 8.37 -37.84 12.69
N ALA A 431 7.05 -37.64 12.77
CA ALA A 431 6.29 -36.86 11.80
C ALA A 431 6.19 -35.40 12.26
N TYR A 432 6.32 -34.46 11.31
CA TYR A 432 6.28 -33.02 11.56
C TYR A 432 5.29 -32.34 10.60
N PRO A 433 4.67 -31.21 10.97
CA PRO A 433 3.69 -30.53 10.14
C PRO A 433 4.32 -29.83 8.95
N PHE A 434 3.49 -29.61 7.93
CA PHE A 434 3.77 -28.61 6.90
C PHE A 434 3.57 -27.20 7.47
N VAL A 435 4.50 -26.29 7.15
CA VAL A 435 4.42 -24.86 7.49
C VAL A 435 4.56 -24.04 6.21
N ALA A 436 3.63 -23.12 5.95
CA ALA A 436 3.75 -22.10 4.92
C ALA A 436 3.59 -20.73 5.55
N GLU A 437 4.60 -19.88 5.40
CA GLU A 437 4.58 -18.55 5.98
C GLU A 437 5.19 -17.55 4.98
N LYS A 438 4.60 -16.35 4.89
CA LYS A 438 5.11 -15.31 4.02
C LYS A 438 6.48 -14.86 4.55
N LEU A 439 7.51 -15.02 3.74
CA LEU A 439 8.86 -14.56 4.04
C LEU A 439 8.90 -13.10 4.51
N PRO A 440 8.09 -12.15 3.99
CA PRO A 440 8.08 -10.79 4.47
C PRO A 440 7.51 -10.60 5.87
N LEU A 441 6.63 -11.52 6.32
CA LEU A 441 6.17 -11.56 7.71
C LEU A 441 7.25 -12.13 8.63
N MET A 442 8.02 -13.11 8.15
CA MET A 442 9.07 -13.75 8.94
C MET A 442 10.36 -12.95 9.03
N LEU A 443 10.68 -12.21 7.97
CA LEU A 443 11.86 -11.37 7.83
C LEU A 443 11.58 -9.93 8.26
N GLU A 444 10.31 -9.57 8.48
CA GLU A 444 9.86 -8.18 8.65
C GLU A 444 10.25 -7.27 7.45
N HIS A 445 10.61 -7.88 6.31
CA HIS A 445 10.99 -7.22 5.06
C HIS A 445 10.82 -8.14 3.84
N GLU A 446 10.64 -7.58 2.64
CA GLU A 446 10.53 -8.37 1.40
C GLU A 446 11.79 -9.21 1.08
N VAL A 447 11.64 -10.30 0.34
CA VAL A 447 12.74 -11.23 0.01
C VAL A 447 13.71 -10.58 -0.98
N TYR A 448 15.00 -10.60 -0.65
CA TYR A 448 16.06 -10.14 -1.53
C TYR A 448 16.51 -11.25 -2.47
N VAL A 449 16.14 -11.17 -3.74
CA VAL A 449 16.50 -12.15 -4.77
C VAL A 449 18.02 -12.17 -4.98
N GLY A 450 18.63 -13.36 -4.91
CA GLY A 450 20.07 -13.54 -5.12
C GLY A 450 20.96 -13.41 -3.87
N PHE A 451 20.36 -13.19 -2.69
CA PHE A 451 21.08 -13.04 -1.42
C PHE A 451 20.64 -14.07 -0.37
N ASN A 452 21.47 -14.24 0.67
CA ASN A 452 21.08 -15.00 1.86
C ASN A 452 20.11 -14.17 2.69
N ASN A 453 18.83 -14.51 2.61
CA ASN A 453 17.80 -13.98 3.49
C ASN A 453 17.88 -14.76 4.81
N VAL A 454 18.25 -14.09 5.90
CA VAL A 454 18.49 -14.73 7.21
C VAL A 454 17.26 -14.52 8.07
N LEU A 455 16.67 -15.61 8.53
CA LEU A 455 15.57 -15.57 9.49
C LEU A 455 16.15 -15.44 10.91
N ASP A 456 15.84 -14.34 11.59
CA ASP A 456 16.39 -14.02 12.92
C ASP A 456 15.81 -14.90 14.04
N ARG A 457 14.79 -15.72 13.74
CA ARG A 457 14.20 -16.71 14.66
C ARG A 457 14.26 -18.14 14.12
N PRO A 458 14.47 -19.15 14.97
CA PRO A 458 14.34 -20.55 14.57
C PRO A 458 12.88 -20.91 14.31
N ILE A 459 12.63 -21.74 13.29
CA ILE A 459 11.30 -22.29 13.01
C ILE A 459 11.17 -23.61 13.77
N TYR A 460 10.22 -23.68 14.69
CA TYR A 460 9.97 -24.88 15.49
C TYR A 460 8.87 -25.74 14.85
N LEU A 461 9.12 -27.03 14.65
CA LEU A 461 8.14 -27.99 14.15
C LEU A 461 7.70 -28.92 15.29
N PRO A 462 6.44 -28.85 15.77
CA PRO A 462 5.96 -29.79 16.77
C PRO A 462 5.89 -31.21 16.20
N LYS A 463 6.14 -32.21 17.04
CA LYS A 463 6.00 -33.61 16.65
C LYS A 463 4.52 -33.98 16.58
N LEU A 464 4.09 -34.60 15.49
CA LEU A 464 2.70 -35.02 15.25
C LEU A 464 2.40 -36.40 15.86
N ASP A 465 1.17 -36.57 16.37
CA ASP A 465 0.62 -37.86 16.81
C ASP A 465 -0.16 -38.58 15.70
N VAL A 466 0.55 -38.94 14.64
CA VAL A 466 -0.04 -39.65 13.49
C VAL A 466 -0.51 -41.06 13.88
N ALA A 467 0.09 -41.66 14.92
CA ALA A 467 -0.27 -43.01 15.38
C ALA A 467 -1.69 -43.08 15.97
N GLY A 468 -2.21 -41.97 16.49
CA GLY A 468 -3.60 -41.85 16.96
C GLY A 468 -4.59 -41.34 15.91
N GLY A 469 -4.14 -41.07 14.68
CA GLY A 469 -4.98 -40.55 13.60
C GLY A 469 -6.04 -41.53 13.08
N THR A 470 -6.99 -41.01 12.32
CA THR A 470 -8.14 -41.74 11.76
C THR A 470 -8.13 -41.70 10.23
N ASP A 471 -8.26 -42.85 9.58
CA ASP A 471 -8.35 -42.95 8.13
C ASP A 471 -9.69 -42.40 7.62
N ILE A 472 -9.63 -41.52 6.61
CA ILE A 472 -10.81 -40.92 5.99
C ILE A 472 -11.27 -41.76 4.80
N ASN A 473 -12.57 -42.05 4.74
CA ASN A 473 -13.19 -42.63 3.56
C ASN A 473 -14.04 -41.55 2.85
N PRO A 474 -13.66 -41.10 1.63
CA PRO A 474 -14.41 -40.07 0.92
C PRO A 474 -15.90 -40.37 0.69
N SER A 475 -16.29 -41.65 0.71
CA SER A 475 -17.67 -42.06 0.48
C SER A 475 -18.52 -42.20 1.74
N GLN A 476 -17.94 -41.95 2.93
CA GLN A 476 -18.62 -42.14 4.21
C GLN A 476 -18.30 -40.99 5.17
N GLU A 477 -19.27 -40.64 6.00
CA GLU A 477 -19.02 -39.74 7.13
C GLU A 477 -18.05 -40.43 8.11
N THR A 478 -17.03 -39.69 8.54
CA THR A 478 -15.99 -40.16 9.45
C THR A 478 -15.91 -39.23 10.66
N MET A 479 -16.03 -39.79 11.87
CA MET A 479 -15.73 -39.08 13.11
C MET A 479 -14.26 -39.28 13.45
N VAL A 480 -13.49 -38.20 13.46
CA VAL A 480 -12.08 -38.18 13.84
C VAL A 480 -12.00 -37.79 15.30
N ASP A 481 -11.89 -38.78 16.17
CA ASP A 481 -11.80 -38.61 17.63
C ASP A 481 -10.37 -38.85 18.09
N GLN A 482 -9.65 -37.78 18.44
CA GLN A 482 -8.26 -37.87 18.90
C GLN A 482 -8.14 -37.50 20.38
N GLN A 483 -7.44 -38.36 21.14
CA GLN A 483 -7.05 -38.06 22.50
C GLN A 483 -5.78 -37.20 22.53
N ILE A 484 -5.91 -35.94 22.95
CA ILE A 484 -4.77 -34.99 23.01
C ILE A 484 -4.07 -35.01 24.38
N ALA A 485 -4.79 -35.38 25.45
CA ALA A 485 -4.24 -35.59 26.79
C ALA A 485 -5.08 -36.65 27.54
N PRO A 486 -4.62 -37.19 28.70
CA PRO A 486 -5.37 -38.18 29.48
C PRO A 486 -6.82 -37.74 29.81
N GLY A 487 -7.83 -38.31 29.15
CA GLY A 487 -9.24 -37.98 29.35
C GLY A 487 -9.78 -36.80 28.54
N GLU A 488 -8.97 -36.20 27.66
CA GLU A 488 -9.32 -35.04 26.85
C GLU A 488 -9.31 -35.38 25.35
N MET A 489 -10.43 -35.12 24.68
CA MET A 489 -10.67 -35.51 23.29
C MET A 489 -10.99 -34.29 22.44
N VAL A 490 -10.40 -34.22 21.24
CA VAL A 490 -10.82 -33.32 20.16
C VAL A 490 -11.47 -34.16 19.07
N SER A 491 -12.63 -33.71 18.60
CA SER A 491 -13.46 -34.45 17.63
C SER A 491 -13.79 -33.61 16.41
N ILE A 492 -13.66 -34.19 15.22
CA ILE A 492 -14.04 -33.55 13.94
C ILE A 492 -15.00 -34.45 13.19
N GLN A 493 -16.09 -33.90 12.65
CA GLN A 493 -17.05 -34.64 11.83
C GLN A 493 -16.80 -34.38 10.34
N VAL A 494 -16.07 -35.28 9.68
CA VAL A 494 -15.79 -35.17 8.24
C VAL A 494 -16.95 -35.79 7.46
N ALA A 495 -17.75 -34.96 6.80
CA ALA A 495 -18.87 -35.42 5.97
C ALA A 495 -18.37 -36.08 4.67
N ALA A 496 -19.13 -37.07 4.16
CA ALA A 496 -18.79 -37.76 2.92
C ALA A 496 -18.66 -36.77 1.74
N GLY A 497 -17.56 -36.86 1.00
CA GLY A 497 -17.30 -36.05 -0.19
C GLY A 497 -17.02 -34.57 0.09
N THR A 498 -16.54 -34.22 1.28
CA THR A 498 -16.30 -32.81 1.65
C THR A 498 -14.82 -32.44 1.79
N LEU A 499 -13.92 -33.40 2.03
CA LEU A 499 -12.50 -33.15 2.23
C LEU A 499 -11.69 -33.44 0.97
N GLU A 500 -11.09 -32.40 0.41
CA GLU A 500 -10.36 -32.44 -0.87
C GLU A 500 -8.97 -31.81 -0.71
N ASP A 501 -8.03 -32.15 -1.59
CA ASP A 501 -6.80 -31.38 -1.77
C ASP A 501 -7.04 -30.11 -2.61
N ARG A 502 -6.00 -29.29 -2.78
CA ARG A 502 -6.11 -28.01 -3.52
C ARG A 502 -6.41 -28.16 -5.02
N ASP A 503 -6.21 -29.35 -5.57
CA ASP A 503 -6.50 -29.64 -6.98
C ASP A 503 -7.93 -30.22 -7.15
N GLY A 504 -8.70 -30.32 -6.06
CA GLY A 504 -10.06 -30.85 -6.03
C GLY A 504 -10.13 -32.39 -5.99
N THR A 505 -9.04 -33.05 -5.61
CA THR A 505 -9.00 -34.51 -5.45
C THR A 505 -9.45 -34.90 -4.05
N MET A 506 -10.37 -35.86 -3.95
CA MET A 506 -10.88 -36.34 -2.65
C MET A 506 -9.79 -36.98 -1.79
N PHE A 507 -9.74 -36.62 -0.51
CA PHE A 507 -8.76 -37.11 0.44
C PHE A 507 -9.16 -38.46 1.05
N ASP A 508 -8.33 -39.50 0.86
CA ASP A 508 -8.53 -40.86 1.38
C ASP A 508 -7.42 -41.32 2.36
N GLY A 509 -6.69 -40.36 2.93
CA GLY A 509 -5.59 -40.60 3.87
C GLY A 509 -5.98 -40.54 5.34
N THR A 510 -4.97 -40.58 6.21
CA THR A 510 -5.13 -40.48 7.67
C THR A 510 -5.16 -39.02 8.12
N LEU A 511 -6.21 -38.62 8.84
CA LEU A 511 -6.29 -37.33 9.52
C LEU A 511 -5.86 -37.49 10.99
N SER A 512 -4.92 -36.66 11.46
CA SER A 512 -4.46 -36.65 12.86
C SER A 512 -4.62 -35.28 13.48
N ILE A 513 -4.96 -35.24 14.76
CA ILE A 513 -5.04 -34.01 15.56
C ILE A 513 -3.92 -34.05 16.60
N THR A 514 -3.23 -32.95 16.84
CA THR A 514 -2.16 -32.89 17.84
C THR A 514 -2.20 -31.57 18.59
N GLU A 515 -2.13 -31.62 19.91
CA GLU A 515 -2.00 -30.41 20.73
C GLU A 515 -0.64 -29.75 20.52
N VAL A 516 -0.64 -28.42 20.46
CA VAL A 516 0.56 -27.62 20.32
C VAL A 516 0.57 -26.51 21.38
N PRO A 517 1.73 -26.23 22.03
CA PRO A 517 1.86 -25.08 22.92
C PRO A 517 1.49 -23.76 22.21
N PRO A 518 0.69 -22.88 22.82
CA PRO A 518 0.27 -21.60 22.22
C PRO A 518 1.43 -20.69 21.79
N GLU A 519 2.57 -20.75 22.49
CA GLU A 519 3.78 -20.00 22.15
C GLU A 519 4.54 -20.55 20.92
N LEU A 520 4.11 -21.67 20.35
CA LEU A 520 4.73 -22.35 19.22
C LEU A 520 3.81 -22.41 17.98
N THR A 521 2.80 -21.54 17.90
CA THR A 521 1.96 -21.42 16.70
C THR A 521 2.75 -20.82 15.53
N PRO A 522 2.44 -21.20 14.27
CA PRO A 522 3.14 -20.71 13.08
C PRO A 522 2.80 -19.26 12.72
N ALA A 523 1.80 -18.68 13.38
CA ALA A 523 1.38 -17.29 13.24
C ALA A 523 1.15 -16.67 14.62
N ALA A 524 1.22 -15.34 14.70
CA ALA A 524 0.86 -14.61 15.92
C ALA A 524 -0.62 -14.83 16.24
N LEU A 525 -0.91 -15.17 17.49
CA LEU A 525 -2.29 -15.22 17.99
C LEU A 525 -2.89 -13.80 17.95
N PRO A 526 -4.22 -13.66 17.71
CA PRO A 526 -4.86 -12.35 17.74
C PRO A 526 -4.68 -11.67 19.10
N THR A 527 -4.48 -10.35 19.09
CA THR A 527 -4.26 -9.55 20.30
C THR A 527 -5.39 -9.75 21.30
N ASN A 528 -5.06 -9.99 22.57
CA ASN A 528 -5.98 -10.25 23.69
C ASN A 528 -6.69 -11.61 23.69
N LEU A 529 -6.37 -12.54 22.78
CA LEU A 529 -6.83 -13.93 22.85
C LEU A 529 -5.73 -14.83 23.38
N ILE A 530 -6.02 -15.51 24.49
CA ILE A 530 -5.13 -16.48 25.12
C ILE A 530 -5.87 -17.83 25.14
N PRO A 531 -5.66 -18.70 24.14
CA PRO A 531 -6.27 -20.02 24.14
C PRO A 531 -5.65 -20.90 25.22
N ASP A 532 -6.47 -21.74 25.84
CA ASP A 532 -6.04 -22.76 26.81
C ASP A 532 -5.61 -24.08 26.15
N LEU A 533 -5.93 -24.22 24.86
CA LEU A 533 -5.61 -25.35 24.02
C LEU A 533 -5.49 -24.88 22.57
N VAL A 534 -4.37 -25.19 21.93
CA VAL A 534 -4.21 -25.07 20.48
C VAL A 534 -3.95 -26.46 19.90
N VAL A 535 -4.57 -26.77 18.75
CA VAL A 535 -4.31 -28.01 18.03
C VAL A 535 -3.91 -27.74 16.59
N THR A 536 -3.20 -28.69 16.00
CA THR A 536 -2.99 -28.79 14.56
C THR A 536 -3.71 -30.02 14.01
N ILE A 537 -4.33 -29.88 12.85
CA ILE A 537 -5.04 -30.92 12.12
C ILE A 537 -4.24 -31.20 10.85
N GLN A 538 -3.83 -32.44 10.65
CA GLN A 538 -2.88 -32.83 9.61
C GLN A 538 -3.41 -34.02 8.78
N PRO A 539 -3.06 -34.15 7.50
CA PRO A 539 -2.12 -33.30 6.74
C PRO A 539 -2.69 -31.90 6.47
N ALA A 540 -1.84 -30.89 6.47
CA ALA A 540 -2.25 -29.51 6.19
C ALA A 540 -2.68 -29.31 4.73
N ASN A 541 -3.38 -28.20 4.47
CA ASN A 541 -3.85 -27.76 3.15
C ASN A 541 -4.94 -28.62 2.49
N MET A 542 -5.58 -29.51 3.23
CA MET A 542 -6.84 -30.07 2.76
C MET A 542 -7.94 -29.04 2.98
N VAL A 543 -8.87 -28.95 2.04
CA VAL A 543 -9.95 -27.98 2.03
C VAL A 543 -11.26 -28.72 2.24
N PHE A 544 -12.10 -28.19 3.13
CA PHE A 544 -13.46 -28.65 3.26
C PHE A 544 -14.35 -27.83 2.32
N SER A 545 -15.10 -28.50 1.44
CA SER A 545 -16.05 -27.84 0.54
C SER A 545 -17.22 -27.19 1.27
N GLN A 546 -17.41 -27.53 2.56
CA GLN A 546 -18.30 -26.87 3.50
C GLN A 546 -17.63 -26.79 4.88
N PRO A 547 -17.86 -25.72 5.67
CA PRO A 547 -17.31 -25.60 7.02
C PRO A 547 -17.62 -26.84 7.86
N THR A 548 -16.58 -27.42 8.46
CA THR A 548 -16.67 -28.67 9.22
C THR A 548 -16.62 -28.39 10.73
N PRO A 549 -17.59 -28.88 11.53
CA PRO A 549 -17.63 -28.62 12.97
C PRO A 549 -16.52 -29.37 13.72
N VAL A 550 -16.04 -28.75 14.80
CA VAL A 550 -14.98 -29.28 15.67
C VAL A 550 -15.45 -29.21 17.13
N THR A 551 -15.13 -30.20 17.94
CA THR A 551 -15.43 -30.21 19.38
C THR A 551 -14.13 -30.29 20.17
N PHE A 552 -14.00 -29.44 21.18
CA PHE A 552 -12.83 -29.40 22.07
C PHE A 552 -13.19 -29.81 23.50
N PRO A 553 -12.23 -30.29 24.31
CA PRO A 553 -12.43 -30.47 25.74
C PRO A 553 -12.51 -29.12 26.45
N ASN A 554 -13.38 -28.98 27.45
CA ASN A 554 -13.46 -27.76 28.26
C ASN A 554 -12.40 -27.76 29.37
N ARG A 555 -11.12 -27.64 28.99
CA ARG A 555 -9.98 -27.75 29.92
C ARG A 555 -9.96 -26.66 30.98
N SER A 556 -10.30 -25.43 30.61
CA SER A 556 -10.39 -24.29 31.54
C SER A 556 -11.61 -24.33 32.49
N GLY A 557 -12.53 -25.28 32.32
CA GLY A 557 -13.68 -25.44 33.20
C GLY A 557 -14.70 -24.32 33.11
N TRP A 558 -14.91 -23.77 31.90
CA TRP A 558 -15.93 -22.77 31.64
C TRP A 558 -17.34 -23.27 32.00
N ALA A 559 -18.25 -22.37 32.35
CA ALA A 559 -19.58 -22.74 32.83
C ALA A 559 -20.43 -23.38 31.70
N PRO A 560 -21.32 -24.35 32.01
CA PRO A 560 -22.24 -24.89 31.00
C PRO A 560 -23.04 -23.78 30.31
N GLY A 561 -23.03 -23.79 28.97
CA GLY A 561 -23.71 -22.79 28.15
C GLY A 561 -22.92 -21.51 27.88
N GLU A 562 -21.68 -21.37 28.36
CA GLU A 562 -20.80 -20.24 28.04
C GLU A 562 -20.53 -20.17 26.52
N PRO A 563 -20.68 -18.99 25.89
CA PRO A 563 -20.31 -18.80 24.49
C PRO A 563 -18.79 -18.85 24.30
N MET A 564 -18.35 -19.40 23.18
CA MET A 564 -16.95 -19.57 22.79
C MET A 564 -16.83 -19.28 21.27
N ASP A 565 -15.67 -18.87 20.78
CA ASP A 565 -15.38 -18.66 19.35
C ASP A 565 -14.41 -19.75 18.85
N LEU A 566 -14.56 -20.17 17.60
CA LEU A 566 -13.66 -21.11 16.91
C LEU A 566 -12.69 -20.34 16.03
N TRP A 567 -11.41 -20.38 16.38
CA TRP A 567 -10.36 -19.74 15.60
C TRP A 567 -9.60 -20.79 14.77
N SER A 568 -9.31 -20.46 13.51
CA SER A 568 -8.52 -21.30 12.61
C SER A 568 -7.58 -20.44 11.77
N ILE A 569 -6.35 -20.91 11.54
CA ILE A 569 -5.41 -20.21 10.66
C ILE A 569 -5.85 -20.34 9.20
N ASN A 570 -5.80 -19.22 8.47
CA ASN A 570 -5.97 -19.18 7.04
C ASN A 570 -4.61 -19.38 6.35
N PRO A 571 -4.41 -20.47 5.57
CA PRO A 571 -3.13 -20.79 4.95
C PRO A 571 -2.76 -19.89 3.76
N GLU A 572 -3.64 -18.98 3.33
CA GLU A 572 -3.35 -17.99 2.28
C GLU A 572 -2.84 -16.67 2.86
N THR A 573 -3.44 -16.23 3.97
CA THR A 573 -3.06 -14.98 4.65
C THR A 573 -1.97 -15.20 5.68
N GLY A 574 -1.91 -16.39 6.30
CA GLY A 574 -1.03 -16.71 7.41
C GLY A 574 -1.53 -16.19 8.76
N GLU A 575 -2.81 -15.80 8.86
CA GLU A 575 -3.41 -15.21 10.07
C GLU A 575 -4.49 -16.14 10.66
N PHE A 576 -4.75 -16.03 11.98
CA PHE A 576 -5.89 -16.68 12.62
C PHE A 576 -7.18 -15.89 12.40
N GLU A 577 -8.22 -16.58 11.93
CA GLU A 577 -9.55 -16.02 11.67
C GLU A 577 -10.60 -16.73 12.53
N ASP A 578 -11.64 -16.00 12.95
CA ASP A 578 -12.84 -16.60 13.54
C ASP A 578 -13.66 -17.27 12.44
N VAL A 579 -13.85 -18.58 12.57
CA VAL A 579 -14.52 -19.43 11.58
C VAL A 579 -15.82 -20.03 12.11
N GLY A 580 -16.26 -19.69 13.32
CA GLY A 580 -17.55 -20.15 13.83
C GLY A 580 -17.81 -19.94 15.31
N ASP A 581 -19.09 -19.96 15.67
CA ASP A 581 -19.54 -19.87 17.06
C ASP A 581 -19.52 -21.25 17.72
N MET A 582 -19.12 -21.28 18.99
CA MET A 582 -19.10 -22.46 19.84
C MET A 582 -19.80 -22.21 21.18
N ARG A 583 -20.07 -23.28 21.93
CA ARG A 583 -20.62 -23.19 23.28
C ARG A 583 -20.20 -24.36 24.15
N VAL A 584 -20.02 -24.08 25.44
CA VAL A 584 -19.79 -25.13 26.43
C VAL A 584 -21.04 -26.00 26.56
N SER A 585 -20.86 -27.31 26.44
CA SER A 585 -21.91 -28.32 26.53
C SER A 585 -22.68 -28.24 27.86
N SER A 586 -23.91 -28.74 27.86
CA SER A 586 -24.78 -28.69 29.05
C SER A 586 -24.24 -29.42 30.29
N ASP A 587 -23.33 -30.38 30.11
CA ASP A 587 -22.63 -31.09 31.18
C ASP A 587 -21.33 -30.39 31.62
N GLY A 588 -20.91 -29.32 30.93
CA GLY A 588 -19.70 -28.55 31.22
C GLY A 588 -18.41 -29.21 30.78
N LEU A 589 -18.45 -30.32 30.05
CA LEU A 589 -17.25 -31.13 29.74
C LEU A 589 -16.61 -30.81 28.38
N ARG A 590 -17.36 -30.23 27.44
CA ARG A 590 -16.93 -30.01 26.06
C ARG A 590 -17.28 -28.61 25.58
N ILE A 591 -16.61 -28.16 24.52
CA ILE A 591 -16.92 -26.94 23.77
C ILE A 591 -17.30 -27.39 22.36
N GLU A 592 -18.56 -27.18 21.97
CA GLU A 592 -19.18 -27.73 20.76
C GLU A 592 -19.46 -26.60 19.75
N THR A 593 -19.17 -26.80 18.46
CA THR A 593 -19.55 -25.84 17.40
C THR A 593 -21.08 -25.73 17.29
N ILE A 594 -21.59 -24.49 17.25
CA ILE A 594 -23.00 -24.17 17.00
C ILE A 594 -23.21 -23.81 15.54
N SER A 595 -22.35 -22.95 14.99
CA SER A 595 -22.42 -22.41 13.63
C SER A 595 -21.01 -22.23 13.08
N GLY A 596 -20.87 -22.33 11.75
CA GLY A 596 -19.57 -22.29 11.10
C GLY A 596 -18.80 -23.60 11.25
N GLY A 597 -17.47 -23.51 11.25
CA GLY A 597 -16.57 -24.66 11.26
C GLY A 597 -15.26 -24.36 10.55
N ILE A 598 -14.29 -25.27 10.65
CA ILE A 598 -13.02 -25.14 9.94
C ILE A 598 -13.22 -25.36 8.44
N ASN A 599 -12.57 -24.52 7.63
CA ASN A 599 -12.62 -24.61 6.16
C ASN A 599 -11.42 -25.34 5.57
N ASN A 600 -10.38 -25.58 6.37
CA ASN A 600 -9.19 -26.29 5.97
C ASN A 600 -8.61 -27.07 7.14
N THR A 601 -7.79 -28.08 6.84
CA THR A 601 -6.97 -28.77 7.84
C THR A 601 -5.76 -27.90 8.15
N SER A 602 -5.75 -27.35 9.35
CA SER A 602 -4.66 -26.49 9.81
C SER A 602 -4.68 -26.33 11.34
N TRP A 603 -4.23 -25.19 11.85
CA TRP A 603 -4.17 -24.88 13.27
C TRP A 603 -5.45 -24.20 13.73
N GLY A 604 -5.97 -24.61 14.90
CA GLY A 604 -7.16 -23.99 15.46
C GLY A 604 -7.31 -24.18 16.96
N PHE A 605 -8.19 -23.39 17.55
CA PHE A 605 -8.45 -23.37 18.99
C PHE A 605 -9.82 -22.76 19.32
N PRO A 606 -10.45 -23.15 20.44
CA PRO A 606 -11.55 -22.42 21.02
C PRO A 606 -11.00 -21.28 21.89
N ALA A 607 -11.62 -20.11 21.86
CA ALA A 607 -11.33 -19.03 22.80
C ALA A 607 -12.64 -18.45 23.34
N ARG A 608 -12.63 -17.94 24.57
CA ARG A 608 -13.79 -17.19 25.06
C ARG A 608 -13.83 -15.85 24.29
N PRO A 609 -14.99 -15.42 23.78
CA PRO A 609 -15.16 -14.08 23.28
C PRO A 609 -14.68 -13.09 24.36
N PRO A 610 -14.01 -11.99 23.98
CA PRO A 610 -13.48 -11.03 24.93
C PRO A 610 -14.53 -10.60 25.97
N ILE A 611 -14.23 -10.77 27.27
CA ILE A 611 -15.12 -10.36 28.36
C ILE A 611 -14.97 -8.85 28.58
N ALA A 612 -16.07 -8.11 28.45
CA ALA A 612 -16.10 -6.70 28.81
C ALA A 612 -16.02 -6.51 30.34
N ILE A 613 -14.87 -6.05 30.85
CA ILE A 613 -14.76 -5.37 32.16
C ILE A 613 -14.40 -3.92 31.89
N ARG A 614 -15.27 -2.99 32.33
CA ARG A 614 -15.10 -1.55 32.11
C ARG A 614 -14.13 -0.92 33.09
N ASP A 615 -12.85 -1.04 32.79
CA ASP A 615 -11.84 -0.05 33.15
C ASP A 615 -11.50 0.73 31.88
N SER A 616 -12.08 1.91 31.74
CA SER A 616 -12.19 2.61 30.45
C SER A 616 -10.94 3.41 30.08
N MET A 617 -9.79 2.75 30.12
CA MET A 617 -8.59 3.19 29.41
C MET A 617 -8.16 2.21 28.32
N LEU A 618 -8.89 1.10 28.12
CA LEU A 618 -8.56 0.06 27.14
C LEU A 618 -9.77 -0.48 26.35
N GLU A 619 -10.93 0.19 26.37
CA GLU A 619 -12.00 -0.10 25.39
C GLU A 619 -11.66 0.57 24.05
N THR A 620 -10.87 -0.12 23.22
CA THR A 620 -11.03 -0.02 21.77
C THR A 620 -12.41 -0.60 21.45
N ALA A 621 -13.43 0.24 21.43
CA ALA A 621 -14.74 -0.14 20.93
C ALA A 621 -14.60 -0.65 19.49
N THR A 622 -14.95 -1.91 19.25
CA THR A 622 -15.18 -2.44 17.91
C THR A 622 -16.36 -1.67 17.28
N PRO A 623 -16.32 -1.31 15.99
CA PRO A 623 -17.35 -0.46 15.36
C PRO A 623 -18.76 -1.08 15.17
N GLU A 624 -19.11 -2.23 15.73
CA GLU A 624 -20.33 -2.96 15.30
C GLU A 624 -21.53 -2.98 16.26
N GLU A 625 -21.45 -2.51 17.51
CA GLU A 625 -22.58 -2.68 18.45
C GLU A 625 -23.40 -1.42 18.80
N SER A 626 -23.56 -0.46 17.90
CA SER A 626 -24.59 0.58 18.08
C SER A 626 -25.33 0.96 16.81
N CYS A 627 -26.18 0.07 16.31
CA CYS A 627 -27.28 0.49 15.45
C CYS A 627 -28.58 -0.23 15.84
N PRO A 628 -29.39 0.35 16.74
CA PRO A 628 -30.73 -0.15 16.99
C PRO A 628 -31.64 0.27 15.83
N THR A 629 -32.07 -0.73 15.06
CA THR A 629 -33.29 -0.75 14.22
C THR A 629 -33.27 -0.06 12.84
N THR A 630 -33.27 -0.92 11.81
CA THR A 630 -34.13 -0.91 10.58
C THR A 630 -33.94 0.03 9.39
N ASP A 631 -32.94 0.92 9.29
CA ASP A 631 -32.87 1.83 8.11
C ASP A 631 -31.53 1.90 7.34
N CYS A 632 -30.68 0.88 7.39
CA CYS A 632 -29.49 0.83 6.51
C CYS A 632 -29.49 -0.46 5.68
N ASN A 633 -30.13 -0.37 4.51
CA ASN A 633 -30.21 -1.46 3.54
C ASN A 633 -29.00 -1.44 2.60
N HIS A 634 -28.50 -2.64 2.31
CA HIS A 634 -27.35 -3.01 1.49
C HIS A 634 -27.21 -2.27 0.14
N ASN A 635 -25.98 -1.81 -0.18
CA ASN A 635 -25.24 -2.12 -1.41
C ASN A 635 -24.10 -1.10 -1.66
N SER A 636 -22.84 -1.52 -1.47
CA SER A 636 -21.74 -1.23 -2.42
C SER A 636 -20.46 -1.91 -1.94
N ALA A 637 -19.75 -2.49 -2.91
CA ALA A 637 -18.51 -3.21 -2.74
C ALA A 637 -17.32 -2.25 -2.55
N ALA A 638 -16.54 -2.45 -1.49
CA ALA A 638 -15.12 -2.10 -1.38
C ALA A 638 -14.59 -2.59 -0.02
N GLN A 639 -14.01 -3.80 0.03
CA GLN A 639 -13.24 -4.26 1.18
C GLN A 639 -11.85 -4.69 0.72
N THR A 640 -10.87 -3.79 0.90
CA THR A 640 -9.46 -4.13 1.01
C THR A 640 -8.96 -3.48 2.30
N LYS A 641 -8.69 -4.31 3.32
CA LYS A 641 -8.14 -3.92 4.63
C LYS A 641 -6.60 -3.98 4.57
N ARG A 642 -5.92 -3.04 5.21
CA ARG A 642 -4.53 -3.20 5.70
C ARG A 642 -4.56 -3.57 7.20
N PRO A 643 -3.50 -4.20 7.71
CA PRO A 643 -3.46 -4.81 9.05
C PRO A 643 -3.12 -3.76 10.12
N GLY A 644 -3.82 -3.84 11.27
CA GLY A 644 -3.45 -3.10 12.49
C GLY A 644 -4.47 -2.11 13.06
N SER A 645 -5.52 -1.71 12.33
CA SER A 645 -6.55 -0.81 12.87
C SER A 645 -7.95 -1.24 12.41
N GLY A 646 -8.78 -1.71 13.34
CA GLY A 646 -10.14 -2.21 13.09
C GLY A 646 -11.16 -1.10 12.78
N GLN A 647 -10.97 -0.30 11.74
CA GLN A 647 -12.00 0.60 11.22
C GLN A 647 -12.27 0.35 9.73
N ALA A 648 -13.55 0.32 9.37
CA ALA A 648 -14.01 0.17 8.00
C ALA A 648 -13.68 1.44 7.21
N ASN A 649 -12.81 1.30 6.20
CA ASN A 649 -12.42 2.40 5.32
C ASN A 649 -13.56 2.78 4.38
N ALA A 650 -14.15 3.95 4.59
CA ALA A 650 -14.58 4.78 3.48
C ALA A 650 -13.36 5.59 3.00
N PRO A 651 -13.15 5.82 1.70
CA PRO A 651 -11.98 6.51 1.18
C PRO A 651 -12.10 8.02 1.49
N GLY A 652 -11.54 8.43 2.63
CA GLY A 652 -11.27 9.81 3.02
C GLY A 652 -9.89 9.88 3.67
N THR A 653 -9.20 11.02 3.57
CA THR A 653 -7.84 11.22 4.14
C THR A 653 -7.83 11.33 5.66
N SER A 654 -8.99 11.59 6.27
CA SER A 654 -9.15 11.75 7.72
C SER A 654 -10.00 10.61 8.32
N VAL A 655 -9.54 10.11 9.45
CA VAL A 655 -10.17 9.08 10.29
C VAL A 655 -10.66 9.74 11.57
N VAL A 656 -11.87 9.38 12.04
CA VAL A 656 -12.37 9.84 13.33
C VAL A 656 -12.49 8.67 14.29
N GLU A 657 -11.83 8.77 15.42
CA GLU A 657 -11.91 7.81 16.49
C GLU A 657 -13.15 8.08 17.35
N LEU A 658 -14.15 7.20 17.25
CA LEU A 658 -15.46 7.41 17.87
C LEU A 658 -15.41 7.44 19.40
N HIS A 659 -14.46 6.73 20.02
CA HIS A 659 -14.34 6.67 21.48
C HIS A 659 -13.78 7.98 22.05
N SER A 660 -12.83 8.57 21.34
CA SER A 660 -11.96 9.63 21.83
C SER A 660 -12.26 10.99 21.19
N GLY A 661 -13.03 10.97 20.09
CA GLY A 661 -13.28 12.12 19.22
C GLY A 661 -12.05 12.55 18.41
N ALA A 662 -10.95 11.79 18.45
CA ALA A 662 -9.73 12.15 17.74
C ALA A 662 -9.97 12.15 16.24
N VAL A 663 -9.56 13.22 15.57
CA VAL A 663 -9.38 13.24 14.12
C VAL A 663 -7.92 12.94 13.84
N ILE A 664 -7.69 11.84 13.15
CA ILE A 664 -6.39 11.43 12.65
C ILE A 664 -6.37 11.70 11.15
N GLU A 665 -5.34 12.34 10.64
CA GLU A 665 -5.19 12.53 9.19
C GLU A 665 -3.78 12.17 8.75
N MET A 666 -3.67 11.45 7.65
CA MET A 666 -2.40 11.00 7.10
C MET A 666 -2.22 11.56 5.70
N HIS A 667 -1.13 12.29 5.51
CA HIS A 667 -0.67 12.68 4.18
C HIS A 667 0.63 11.97 3.89
N GLU A 668 0.52 10.89 3.11
CA GLU A 668 1.68 10.26 2.51
C GLU A 668 2.22 11.20 1.41
N LEU A 669 3.44 11.67 1.59
CA LEU A 669 4.17 12.31 0.53
C LEU A 669 4.57 11.23 -0.51
N VAL A 670 4.62 11.58 -1.79
CA VAL A 670 4.98 10.69 -2.90
C VAL A 670 6.18 9.87 -2.52
N SER A 671 5.93 8.57 -2.52
CA SER A 671 6.90 7.60 -2.13
C SER A 671 7.89 7.37 -3.27
N TYR A 672 9.17 7.34 -2.91
CA TYR A 672 10.18 6.71 -3.73
C TYR A 672 10.39 5.29 -3.22
N TYR A 673 10.57 4.30 -4.10
CA TYR A 673 11.06 3.02 -3.62
C TYR A 673 12.55 3.17 -3.41
N SER A 674 13.05 2.55 -2.34
CA SER A 674 14.46 2.30 -2.11
C SER A 674 14.63 0.96 -1.44
N LEU A 675 15.59 0.17 -1.93
CA LEU A 675 15.84 -1.20 -1.44
C LEU A 675 14.60 -2.11 -1.55
N GLY A 676 13.78 -1.94 -2.59
CA GLY A 676 12.51 -2.67 -2.74
C GLY A 676 11.42 -2.26 -1.76
N GLN A 677 11.66 -1.29 -0.89
CA GLN A 677 10.67 -0.74 0.03
C GLN A 677 10.16 0.62 -0.45
N GLN A 678 8.86 0.83 -0.34
CA GLN A 678 8.25 2.14 -0.51
C GLN A 678 8.72 3.08 0.62
N ARG A 679 9.64 4.00 0.31
CA ARG A 679 10.06 5.10 1.18
C ARG A 679 9.19 6.32 0.88
N GLY A 680 8.34 6.70 1.83
CA GLY A 680 7.60 7.95 1.78
C GLY A 680 7.85 8.72 3.07
N LEU A 681 7.77 10.04 3.00
CA LEU A 681 7.58 10.84 4.21
C LEU A 681 6.08 10.87 4.48
N THR A 682 5.65 10.56 5.70
CA THR A 682 4.24 10.61 6.06
C THR A 682 4.03 11.72 7.08
N LEU A 683 3.25 12.75 6.73
CA LEU A 683 2.74 13.69 7.71
C LEU A 683 1.55 13.04 8.41
N PHE A 684 1.57 13.06 9.73
CA PHE A 684 0.54 12.50 10.59
C PHE A 684 -0.06 13.60 11.45
N TYR A 685 -1.37 13.77 11.41
CA TYR A 685 -2.12 14.65 12.28
C TYR A 685 -2.86 13.84 13.32
N ASP A 686 -2.84 14.32 14.56
CA ASP A 686 -3.64 13.80 15.65
C ASP A 686 -4.25 14.98 16.42
N SER A 687 -5.57 15.11 16.36
CA SER A 687 -6.26 16.20 17.05
C SER A 687 -6.12 16.13 18.58
N GLN A 688 -5.85 14.96 19.16
CA GLN A 688 -5.57 14.84 20.59
C GLN A 688 -4.17 15.33 20.95
N ARG A 689 -3.24 15.41 20.00
CA ARG A 689 -1.96 16.08 20.21
C ARG A 689 -2.05 17.58 19.93
N ALA A 690 -3.00 17.98 19.08
CA ALA A 690 -3.32 19.37 18.77
C ALA A 690 -4.08 20.09 19.91
N ASP A 691 -4.92 19.36 20.64
CA ASP A 691 -5.67 19.83 21.83
C ASP A 691 -5.70 18.71 22.90
N PRO A 692 -4.59 18.47 23.62
CA PRO A 692 -4.44 17.34 24.53
C PRO A 692 -5.26 17.52 25.80
N ARG A 693 -6.49 17.01 25.72
CA ARG A 693 -7.46 16.97 26.81
C ARG A 693 -8.00 15.56 27.00
N PRO A 694 -7.28 14.69 27.73
CA PRO A 694 -7.66 13.29 27.88
C PRO A 694 -9.02 13.16 28.56
N ILE A 695 -9.79 12.18 28.10
CA ILE A 695 -11.11 11.85 28.62
C ILE A 695 -11.00 10.56 29.42
N ILE A 696 -11.45 10.58 30.67
CA ILE A 696 -11.53 9.40 31.53
C ILE A 696 -13.00 9.04 31.65
N HIS A 697 -13.38 7.88 31.12
CA HIS A 697 -14.74 7.37 31.29
C HIS A 697 -14.86 6.62 32.62
N PHE A 698 -16.08 6.42 33.08
CA PHE A 698 -16.42 5.63 34.26
C PHE A 698 -17.92 5.36 34.29
N GLY A 699 -18.36 4.44 35.14
CA GLY A 699 -19.76 4.08 35.22
C GLY A 699 -20.14 3.38 36.49
N ALA A 700 -21.42 3.04 36.59
CA ALA A 700 -21.98 2.23 37.67
C ALA A 700 -23.11 1.37 37.11
N ASP A 701 -23.07 0.07 37.38
CA ASP A 701 -24.06 -0.88 36.87
C ASP A 701 -25.20 -1.14 37.85
N ASN A 702 -26.36 -1.50 37.31
CA ASN A 702 -27.54 -1.88 38.09
C ASN A 702 -27.97 -0.85 39.14
N VAL A 703 -27.80 0.45 38.82
CA VAL A 703 -28.16 1.53 39.72
C VAL A 703 -29.68 1.61 39.82
N LEU A 704 -30.22 1.58 41.03
CA LEU A 704 -31.66 1.69 41.26
C LEU A 704 -32.13 3.11 40.97
N ALA A 705 -33.33 3.23 40.39
CA ALA A 705 -33.99 4.52 40.23
C ALA A 705 -34.28 5.14 41.61
N ASP A 706 -33.61 6.25 41.93
CA ASP A 706 -33.87 7.06 43.12
C ASP A 706 -33.65 8.55 42.76
N PRO A 707 -34.70 9.39 42.79
CA PRO A 707 -34.60 10.81 42.42
C PRO A 707 -33.71 11.62 43.38
N ASP A 708 -33.42 11.09 44.56
CA ASP A 708 -32.56 11.72 45.56
C ASP A 708 -31.10 11.29 45.44
N GLN A 709 -30.74 10.38 44.52
CA GLN A 709 -29.36 9.92 44.34
C GLN A 709 -28.70 10.54 43.10
N ARG A 710 -27.38 10.74 43.17
CA ARG A 710 -26.55 11.27 42.09
C ARG A 710 -25.31 10.40 41.91
N LEU A 711 -24.90 10.20 40.66
CA LEU A 711 -23.53 9.80 40.36
C LEU A 711 -22.64 11.01 40.63
N VAL A 712 -21.60 10.86 41.44
CA VAL A 712 -20.65 11.92 41.79
C VAL A 712 -19.26 11.46 41.46
N ALA A 713 -18.45 12.29 40.79
CA ALA A 713 -17.07 11.97 40.47
C ALA A 713 -16.13 13.18 40.54
N ARG A 714 -14.86 12.93 40.85
CA ARG A 714 -13.76 13.91 40.88
C ARG A 714 -12.53 13.29 40.24
N LEU A 715 -11.86 14.05 39.36
CA LEU A 715 -10.71 13.57 38.60
C LEU A 715 -9.50 14.48 38.80
N GLN A 716 -8.35 13.86 39.05
CA GLN A 716 -7.05 14.53 39.19
C GLN A 716 -5.99 13.80 38.35
N PHE A 717 -5.04 14.55 37.81
CA PHE A 717 -3.85 14.05 37.13
C PHE A 717 -2.60 14.48 37.89
N GLU A 718 -1.63 13.60 38.06
CA GLU A 718 -0.38 13.85 38.77
C GLU A 718 0.83 13.42 37.95
N ARG A 719 1.85 14.29 37.92
CA ARG A 719 3.19 13.94 37.43
C ARG A 719 4.26 14.71 38.22
N GLY A 720 5.21 13.98 38.80
CA GLY A 720 6.38 14.56 39.48
C GLY A 720 6.01 15.48 40.66
N GLY A 721 4.94 15.15 41.39
CA GLY A 721 4.43 15.95 42.51
C GLY A 721 3.61 17.19 42.10
N THR A 722 3.39 17.41 40.80
CA THR A 722 2.44 18.42 40.31
C THR A 722 1.10 17.76 40.06
N THR A 723 0.04 18.27 40.68
CA THR A 723 -1.34 17.80 40.49
C THR A 723 -2.14 18.82 39.68
N THR A 724 -2.81 18.36 38.63
CA THR A 724 -3.80 19.10 37.85
C THR A 724 -5.18 18.52 38.14
N GLU A 725 -6.06 19.32 38.73
CA GLU A 725 -7.42 18.90 39.08
C GLU A 725 -8.42 19.35 38.01
N VAL A 726 -9.37 18.48 37.65
CA VAL A 726 -10.47 18.84 36.76
C VAL A 726 -11.42 19.80 37.50
N PRO A 727 -11.67 21.01 36.97
CA PRO A 727 -12.50 21.99 37.67
C PRO A 727 -13.97 21.54 37.78
N GLY A 728 -14.39 21.19 38.99
CA GLY A 728 -15.77 20.83 39.33
C GLY A 728 -16.45 21.85 40.24
N PHE A 729 -17.44 21.38 41.01
CA PHE A 729 -18.17 22.19 41.99
C PHE A 729 -17.24 22.84 43.02
N ALA A 730 -17.49 24.09 43.41
CA ALA A 730 -16.57 24.89 44.23
C ALA A 730 -16.51 24.49 45.73
N GLY A 731 -17.15 23.38 46.12
CA GLY A 731 -17.24 22.89 47.50
C GLY A 731 -18.48 23.39 48.26
N GLY A 732 -18.89 22.64 49.29
CA GLY A 732 -20.16 22.81 50.00
C GLY A 732 -21.07 21.59 49.88
N MET A 733 -22.27 21.61 50.47
CA MET A 733 -23.21 20.46 50.45
C MET A 733 -22.58 19.14 50.98
N GLY A 734 -21.59 19.22 51.88
CA GLY A 734 -20.86 18.05 52.39
C GLY A 734 -19.70 17.55 51.51
N LEU A 735 -19.41 18.20 50.39
CA LEU A 735 -18.32 17.86 49.47
C LEU A 735 -17.12 18.84 49.57
N PRO A 736 -15.87 18.36 49.42
CA PRO A 736 -14.66 19.18 49.53
C PRO A 736 -14.41 20.11 48.33
N GLY A 737 -15.04 19.89 47.18
CA GLY A 737 -14.86 20.68 45.96
C GLY A 737 -14.04 19.94 44.89
N GLY A 738 -14.36 20.21 43.62
CA GLY A 738 -13.82 19.50 42.45
C GLY A 738 -14.73 18.40 41.92
N GLU A 739 -15.88 18.14 42.56
CA GLU A 739 -16.81 17.10 42.14
C GLU A 739 -17.75 17.55 41.02
N HIS A 740 -18.06 16.60 40.14
CA HIS A 740 -19.12 16.67 39.13
C HIS A 740 -20.22 15.68 39.52
N PHE A 741 -21.47 15.99 39.22
CA PHE A 741 -22.58 15.12 39.58
C PHE A 741 -23.69 15.09 38.53
N TRP A 742 -24.28 13.91 38.33
CA TRP A 742 -25.31 13.63 37.34
C TRP A 742 -26.54 13.01 38.01
N ALA A 743 -27.73 13.33 37.49
CA ALA A 743 -28.97 12.70 37.93
C ALA A 743 -29.03 11.24 37.47
N ILE A 744 -29.62 10.37 38.30
CA ILE A 744 -29.91 8.99 37.92
C ILE A 744 -31.19 8.99 37.06
N PRO A 745 -31.23 8.28 35.92
CA PRO A 745 -32.43 8.18 35.09
C PRO A 745 -33.62 7.57 35.85
N ASP A 746 -34.84 7.95 35.47
CA ASP A 746 -36.10 7.52 36.14
C ASP A 746 -36.32 5.99 36.14
N GLY A 747 -35.64 5.25 35.27
CA GLY A 747 -35.66 3.78 35.22
C GLY A 747 -34.47 3.08 35.90
N GLY A 748 -33.50 3.84 36.43
CA GLY A 748 -32.22 3.31 36.87
C GLY A 748 -31.44 2.69 35.70
N GLY A 749 -30.62 1.67 36.00
CA GLY A 749 -29.86 0.90 35.01
C GLY A 749 -28.37 1.19 35.06
N ASN A 750 -27.69 0.93 33.94
CA ASN A 750 -26.24 1.12 33.83
C ASN A 750 -25.95 2.57 33.45
N LEU A 751 -25.13 3.22 34.28
CA LEU A 751 -24.68 4.60 34.09
C LEU A 751 -23.30 4.62 33.45
N GLN A 752 -23.12 5.51 32.48
CA GLN A 752 -21.82 5.85 31.91
C GLN A 752 -21.65 7.36 31.95
N ALA A 753 -20.47 7.81 32.36
CA ALA A 753 -20.08 9.20 32.41
C ALA A 753 -18.60 9.33 32.02
N ALA A 754 -18.17 10.54 31.75
CA ALA A 754 -16.78 10.83 31.49
C ALA A 754 -16.40 12.22 32.02
N LEU A 755 -15.13 12.37 32.39
CA LEU A 755 -14.53 13.64 32.75
C LEU A 755 -13.34 13.90 31.85
N GLN A 756 -13.29 15.11 31.28
CA GLN A 756 -12.18 15.56 30.45
C GLN A 756 -11.23 16.42 31.29
N GLY A 757 -9.94 16.06 31.29
CA GLY A 757 -8.86 16.86 31.87
C GLY A 757 -8.27 17.83 30.86
N ASP A 758 -7.87 19.02 31.29
CA ASP A 758 -7.12 19.96 30.45
C ASP A 758 -5.62 19.87 30.75
N LEU A 759 -4.87 19.19 29.87
CA LEU A 759 -3.41 19.02 30.00
C LEU A 759 -2.63 19.84 28.97
N ARG A 760 -3.26 20.79 28.25
CA ARG A 760 -2.58 21.62 27.24
C ARG A 760 -1.37 22.38 27.75
N GLY A 761 -1.42 22.83 29.00
CA GLY A 761 -0.32 23.53 29.65
C GLY A 761 0.77 22.61 30.22
N GLN A 762 0.60 21.29 30.12
CA GLN A 762 1.48 20.30 30.72
C GLN A 762 2.41 19.68 29.67
N PRO A 763 3.67 19.40 30.03
CA PRO A 763 4.63 18.78 29.12
C PRO A 763 4.29 17.31 28.85
N SER A 764 4.73 16.78 27.70
CA SER A 764 4.59 15.36 27.35
C SER A 764 5.15 14.44 28.46
N GLY A 765 4.59 13.24 28.58
CA GLY A 765 5.00 12.23 29.55
C GLY A 765 3.85 11.33 30.00
N VAL A 766 4.12 10.47 30.98
CA VAL A 766 3.10 9.61 31.59
C VAL A 766 2.57 10.27 32.86
N TYR A 767 1.25 10.42 32.94
CA TYR A 767 0.56 11.00 34.09
C TYR A 767 -0.24 9.91 34.80
N ARG A 768 -0.23 9.93 36.13
CA ARG A 768 -1.15 9.11 36.91
C ARG A 768 -2.46 9.86 37.07
N TYR A 769 -3.60 9.25 36.79
CA TYR A 769 -4.89 9.82 37.17
C TYR A 769 -5.43 9.15 38.43
N THR A 770 -6.19 9.91 39.20
CA THR A 770 -6.98 9.44 40.33
C THR A 770 -8.42 9.89 40.12
N LEU A 771 -9.34 8.93 40.04
CA LEU A 771 -10.78 9.14 39.90
C LEU A 771 -11.47 8.71 41.20
N SER A 772 -12.04 9.66 41.93
CA SER A 772 -12.95 9.37 43.04
C SER A 772 -14.38 9.36 42.50
N THR A 773 -15.13 8.26 42.63
CA THR A 773 -16.51 8.13 42.12
C THR A 773 -17.43 7.42 43.09
N GLY A 774 -18.72 7.73 43.08
CA GLY A 774 -19.73 7.04 43.89
C GLY A 774 -21.16 7.46 43.61
N ILE A 775 -22.12 6.69 44.12
CA ILE A 775 -23.54 7.07 44.15
C ILE A 775 -23.86 7.66 45.52
N LEU A 776 -24.15 8.96 45.56
CA LEU A 776 -24.40 9.71 46.79
C LEU A 776 -25.86 10.16 46.83
N ARG A 777 -26.46 10.14 48.02
CA ARG A 777 -27.80 10.68 48.26
C ARG A 777 -27.69 12.17 48.57
N LEU A 778 -28.48 12.99 47.87
CA LEU A 778 -28.64 14.42 48.08
C LEU A 778 -29.96 14.67 48.83
N ASP A 779 -29.86 15.03 50.11
CA ASP A 779 -31.01 15.34 50.97
C ASP A 779 -30.83 16.71 51.63
N ASP A 780 -31.86 17.55 51.58
CA ASP A 780 -31.86 18.94 52.09
C ASP A 780 -30.61 19.78 51.69
N GLY A 781 -30.11 19.57 50.47
CA GLY A 781 -28.92 20.23 49.95
C GLY A 781 -27.59 19.73 50.55
N GLN A 782 -27.55 18.51 51.08
CA GLN A 782 -26.35 17.85 51.58
C GLN A 782 -26.18 16.47 50.94
N PHE A 783 -24.96 16.17 50.48
CA PHE A 783 -24.58 14.86 50.00
C PHE A 783 -24.17 13.94 51.15
N SER A 784 -24.62 12.69 51.09
CA SER A 784 -24.24 11.62 52.01
C SER A 784 -24.04 10.31 51.25
N GLY A 785 -23.00 9.56 51.61
CA GLY A 785 -22.62 8.34 50.91
C GLY A 785 -21.12 8.08 51.00
N ALA A 786 -20.63 7.14 50.20
CA ALA A 786 -19.21 6.81 50.08
C ALA A 786 -18.77 6.93 48.62
N MET A 787 -17.52 7.34 48.41
CA MET A 787 -16.85 7.30 47.11
C MET A 787 -15.73 6.25 47.16
N SER A 788 -15.51 5.59 46.04
CA SER A 788 -14.35 4.73 45.77
C SER A 788 -13.35 5.47 44.91
N GLU A 789 -12.06 5.23 45.15
CA GLU A 789 -10.99 5.73 44.30
C GLU A 789 -10.51 4.63 43.35
N SER A 790 -10.36 4.98 42.08
CA SER A 790 -9.57 4.24 41.10
C SER A 790 -8.43 5.11 40.60
N SER A 791 -7.36 4.47 40.13
CA SER A 791 -6.22 5.18 39.56
C SER A 791 -5.63 4.40 38.40
N GLY A 792 -5.14 5.10 37.39
CA GLY A 792 -4.43 4.51 36.26
C GLY A 792 -3.40 5.47 35.68
N GLN A 793 -2.91 5.17 34.49
CA GLN A 793 -1.96 6.02 33.77
C GLN A 793 -2.55 6.51 32.46
N VAL A 794 -2.17 7.71 32.05
CA VAL A 794 -2.44 8.26 30.73
C VAL A 794 -1.13 8.71 30.08
N VAL A 795 -0.93 8.33 28.83
CA VAL A 795 0.15 8.86 27.99
C VAL A 795 -0.31 10.20 27.45
N HIS A 796 0.46 11.25 27.70
CA HIS A 796 0.19 12.60 27.24
C HIS A 796 1.30 13.03 26.29
N VAL A 797 0.95 13.32 25.03
CA VAL A 797 1.86 13.87 24.03
C VAL A 797 1.33 15.23 23.60
N ASN A 798 2.09 16.28 23.91
CA ASN A 798 1.73 17.66 23.60
C ASN A 798 2.44 18.12 22.32
N ALA A 799 1.69 18.24 21.22
CA ALA A 799 2.21 18.69 19.92
C ALA A 799 1.58 20.02 19.46
N ILE A 800 1.08 20.83 20.39
CA ILE A 800 0.52 22.16 20.11
C ILE A 800 1.55 23.04 19.37
N ASP A 801 2.81 22.97 19.82
CA ASP A 801 3.92 23.76 19.29
C ASP A 801 4.76 22.99 18.24
N SER A 802 4.17 22.01 17.55
CA SER A 802 4.90 21.27 16.52
C SER A 802 5.36 22.18 15.37
N PRO A 803 6.60 22.02 14.87
CA PRO A 803 7.11 22.81 13.75
C PRO A 803 6.35 22.55 12.43
N PHE A 804 5.57 21.48 12.36
CA PHE A 804 4.75 21.11 11.18
C PHE A 804 3.31 21.66 11.25
N GLY A 805 2.95 22.35 12.35
CA GLY A 805 1.59 22.79 12.66
C GLY A 805 1.01 22.02 13.85
N SER A 806 0.11 22.63 14.62
CA SER A 806 -0.46 22.01 15.82
C SER A 806 -1.05 20.62 15.50
N GLY A 807 -0.61 19.59 16.22
CA GLY A 807 -1.03 18.20 16.02
C GLY A 807 -0.36 17.46 14.85
N TRP A 808 0.33 18.16 13.95
CA TRP A 808 1.05 17.56 12.83
C TRP A 808 2.44 17.09 13.24
N GLN A 809 2.82 15.90 12.82
CA GLN A 809 4.13 15.29 13.05
C GLN A 809 4.58 14.54 11.81
N LEU A 810 5.85 14.13 11.78
CA LEU A 810 6.44 13.40 10.67
C LEU A 810 6.80 11.99 11.13
N ALA A 811 6.25 10.98 10.46
CA ALA A 811 6.55 9.58 10.74
C ALA A 811 8.05 9.30 10.66
N GLY A 812 8.58 8.59 11.67
CA GLY A 812 10.01 8.31 11.84
C GLY A 812 10.78 9.39 12.60
N VAL A 813 10.17 10.54 12.93
CA VAL A 813 10.77 11.54 13.84
C VAL A 813 10.45 11.16 15.27
N GLN A 814 11.41 10.49 15.91
CA GLN A 814 11.24 9.90 17.24
C GLN A 814 11.67 10.85 18.36
N GLN A 815 10.97 10.76 19.49
CA GLN A 815 11.26 11.51 20.70
C GLN A 815 11.18 10.62 21.95
N LEU A 816 12.11 10.86 22.88
CA LEU A 816 12.18 10.25 24.20
C LEU A 816 11.91 11.31 25.28
N VAL A 817 11.05 10.97 26.24
CA VAL A 817 10.71 11.84 27.37
C VAL A 817 10.87 11.08 28.68
N GLU A 818 11.80 11.54 29.52
CA GLU A 818 12.06 10.92 30.83
C GLU A 818 10.99 11.33 31.85
N ASN A 819 10.43 10.33 32.53
CA ASN A 819 9.43 10.52 33.56
C ASN A 819 10.07 10.60 34.96
N PRO A 820 9.39 11.23 35.93
CA PRO A 820 9.92 11.38 37.30
C PRO A 820 10.18 10.06 38.04
N ASP A 821 9.53 8.97 37.64
CA ASP A 821 9.74 7.62 38.18
C ASP A 821 10.94 6.88 37.55
N GLY A 822 11.63 7.53 36.60
CA GLY A 822 12.77 6.98 35.88
C GLY A 822 12.41 6.14 34.66
N SER A 823 11.12 5.99 34.32
CA SER A 823 10.67 5.41 33.05
C SER A 823 10.91 6.39 31.89
N LEU A 824 10.85 5.89 30.66
CA LEU A 824 10.92 6.71 29.44
C LEU A 824 9.65 6.52 28.60
N LEU A 825 9.00 7.62 28.24
CA LEU A 825 8.04 7.63 27.15
C LEU A 825 8.81 7.75 25.82
N PHE A 826 8.59 6.80 24.93
CA PHE A 826 8.96 6.89 23.52
C PHE A 826 7.72 7.33 22.72
N SER A 827 7.90 8.28 21.81
CA SER A 827 6.88 8.77 20.90
C SER A 827 7.46 8.86 19.49
N ASP A 828 6.75 8.35 18.51
CA ASP A 828 7.06 8.55 17.09
C ASP A 828 6.01 9.48 16.47
N GLY A 829 6.43 10.22 15.45
CA GLY A 829 5.60 11.17 14.73
C GLY A 829 4.55 10.51 13.85
N ASP A 830 4.48 9.18 13.78
CA ASP A 830 3.41 8.40 13.15
C ASP A 830 2.23 8.09 14.09
N GLY A 831 2.31 8.52 15.36
CA GLY A 831 1.29 8.22 16.36
C GLY A 831 1.70 7.17 17.40
N ALA A 832 2.74 6.37 17.17
CA ALA A 832 3.14 5.31 18.08
C ALA A 832 3.69 5.86 19.41
N ASN A 833 3.28 5.27 20.53
CA ASN A 833 3.81 5.60 21.85
C ASN A 833 4.01 4.34 22.70
N TYR A 834 5.17 4.21 23.33
CA TYR A 834 5.45 3.11 24.25
C TYR A 834 6.20 3.61 25.48
N VAL A 835 6.08 2.90 26.59
CA VAL A 835 6.76 3.27 27.85
C VAL A 835 7.81 2.23 28.18
N PHE A 836 9.07 2.62 28.14
CA PHE A 836 10.18 1.84 28.66
C PHE A 836 10.21 1.95 30.19
N GLY A 837 10.25 0.80 30.87
CA GLY A 837 10.36 0.73 32.31
C GLY A 837 11.69 1.31 32.83
N ALA A 838 11.66 1.76 34.07
CA ALA A 838 12.81 2.38 34.72
C ALA A 838 14.02 1.43 34.80
N ARG A 839 15.21 2.02 34.74
CA ARG A 839 16.47 1.26 34.77
C ARG A 839 16.73 0.63 36.14
N PRO A 840 17.13 -0.65 36.21
CA PRO A 840 17.47 -1.29 37.48
C PRO A 840 18.64 -0.63 38.21
N THR A 841 19.67 -0.20 37.47
CA THR A 841 20.84 0.55 37.99
C THR A 841 21.38 1.55 36.94
N ALA A 842 22.15 2.54 37.39
CA ALA A 842 22.72 3.56 36.50
C ALA A 842 23.74 2.96 35.52
N GLY A 843 23.53 3.19 34.22
CA GLY A 843 24.37 2.65 33.14
C GLY A 843 23.81 1.38 32.47
N GLU A 844 22.81 0.73 33.07
CA GLU A 844 22.08 -0.38 32.45
C GLU A 844 21.04 0.12 31.42
N PRO A 845 20.58 -0.74 30.50
CA PRO A 845 19.46 -0.44 29.62
C PRO A 845 18.16 -0.20 30.37
N TYR A 846 17.27 0.60 29.77
CA TYR A 846 15.88 0.68 30.16
C TYR A 846 15.17 -0.65 29.92
N VAL A 847 14.13 -0.94 30.71
CA VAL A 847 13.35 -2.17 30.56
C VAL A 847 12.41 -2.02 29.37
N SER A 848 12.64 -2.79 28.31
CA SER A 848 11.82 -2.71 27.10
C SER A 848 10.37 -3.13 27.37
N PRO A 849 9.38 -2.44 26.77
CA PRO A 849 7.98 -2.84 26.87
C PRO A 849 7.74 -4.19 26.16
N PRO A 850 6.65 -4.91 26.50
CA PRO A 850 6.29 -6.14 25.81
C PRO A 850 6.22 -5.93 24.28
N GLY A 851 6.87 -6.82 23.52
CA GLY A 851 6.95 -6.76 22.06
C GLY A 851 8.09 -5.88 21.50
N ASP A 852 8.83 -5.15 22.34
CA ASP A 852 10.01 -4.40 21.94
C ASP A 852 11.29 -5.16 22.35
N TYR A 853 12.08 -5.58 21.36
CA TYR A 853 13.33 -6.31 21.55
C TYR A 853 14.58 -5.44 21.42
N SER A 854 14.41 -4.13 21.27
CA SER A 854 15.51 -3.17 21.21
C SER A 854 16.14 -2.94 22.58
N THR A 855 17.40 -2.55 22.60
CA THR A 855 18.12 -2.15 23.81
C THR A 855 18.26 -0.63 23.83
N LEU A 856 17.67 0.04 24.80
CA LEU A 856 17.76 1.50 24.95
C LEU A 856 18.63 1.86 26.16
N VAL A 857 19.69 2.66 25.94
CA VAL A 857 20.63 3.08 26.99
C VAL A 857 20.77 4.61 26.99
N LYS A 858 20.92 5.23 28.17
CA LYS A 858 21.39 6.62 28.28
C LYS A 858 22.89 6.63 28.51
N ASN A 859 23.60 7.30 27.62
CA ASN A 859 25.04 7.43 27.58
C ASN A 859 25.56 8.34 28.71
N THR A 860 26.87 8.28 28.95
CA THR A 860 27.53 9.07 30.01
C THR A 860 27.49 10.58 29.77
N ASP A 861 27.33 11.01 28.52
CA ASP A 861 27.14 12.41 28.12
C ASP A 861 25.67 12.89 28.24
N GLY A 862 24.76 11.99 28.61
CA GLY A 862 23.33 12.27 28.77
C GLY A 862 22.48 12.03 27.51
N ALA A 863 23.09 11.73 26.36
CA ALA A 863 22.41 11.31 25.14
C ALA A 863 21.83 9.90 25.28
N PHE A 864 21.00 9.46 24.32
CA PHE A 864 20.45 8.11 24.32
C PHE A 864 20.85 7.34 23.07
N THR A 865 20.98 6.03 23.20
CA THR A 865 21.22 5.13 22.08
C THR A 865 20.26 3.96 22.18
N ARG A 866 19.45 3.80 21.13
CA ARG A 866 18.60 2.63 20.94
C ARG A 866 19.26 1.74 19.90
N THR A 867 19.52 0.49 20.29
CA THR A 867 20.08 -0.54 19.42
C THR A 867 18.98 -1.53 19.11
N MET A 868 18.63 -1.63 17.83
CA MET A 868 17.71 -2.64 17.33
C MET A 868 18.40 -4.02 17.29
N THR A 869 17.63 -5.09 17.12
CA THR A 869 18.14 -6.47 17.10
C THR A 869 19.13 -6.71 15.95
N ASP A 870 18.93 -6.03 14.82
CA ASP A 870 19.80 -6.00 13.62
C ASP A 870 21.08 -5.15 13.78
N GLN A 871 21.33 -4.61 14.99
CA GLN A 871 22.41 -3.67 15.32
C GLN A 871 22.25 -2.26 14.74
N THR A 872 21.11 -1.91 14.13
CA THR A 872 20.82 -0.53 13.76
C THR A 872 20.81 0.36 15.00
N LEU A 873 21.48 1.51 14.91
CA LEU A 873 21.65 2.45 16.01
C LEU A 873 20.85 3.72 15.73
N TYR A 874 19.89 4.01 16.61
CA TYR A 874 19.24 5.31 16.70
C TYR A 874 19.89 6.12 17.82
N GLN A 875 20.37 7.32 17.51
CA GLN A 875 21.01 8.21 18.47
C GLN A 875 20.11 9.39 18.76
N PHE A 876 19.86 9.65 20.04
CA PHE A 876 19.05 10.77 20.48
C PHE A 876 19.90 11.76 21.25
N ASP A 877 19.65 13.05 21.06
CA ASP A 877 20.30 14.12 21.80
C ASP A 877 19.97 14.08 23.31
N VAL A 878 20.60 14.96 24.09
CA VAL A 878 20.34 15.09 25.53
C VAL A 878 18.92 15.52 25.89
N ALA A 879 18.16 16.04 24.92
CA ALA A 879 16.75 16.38 25.04
C ALA A 879 15.83 15.25 24.55
N GLY A 880 16.39 14.11 24.16
CA GLY A 880 15.67 12.93 23.70
C GLY A 880 15.16 13.03 22.26
N ARG A 881 15.71 13.88 21.41
CA ARG A 881 15.31 14.00 19.99
C ARG A 881 16.24 13.20 19.10
N LEU A 882 15.68 12.41 18.18
CA LEU A 882 16.42 11.64 17.18
C LEU A 882 17.25 12.55 16.26
#